data_AF-A0A0B8PID0-F1
#
_entry.id   AF-A0A0B8PID0-F1
#
_cell.length_a   1.000
_cell.length_b   1.000
_cell.length_c   1.000
_cell.angle_alpha   90.00
_cell.angle_beta   90.00
_cell.angle_gamma   90.00
#
_symmetry.space_group_name_H-M   'P 1'
#
loop_
_entity.id
_entity.type
_entity.pdbx_description
1 polymer ?
#
loop_
_entity_poly.entity_id
_entity_poly.type
_entity_poly.pdbx_seq_one_letter_code
_entity_poly.pdbx_strand_id
1 'polypeptide(L)'
;MENIPVTPFNARKGKSLKQVDSAQFESIQKVSRKIMPELSSTQREQSFAEVELGFDNAEAMAEAARCLECGCQANTNCDLRDYSTEYGASQTNIEIKSDCDWQAIRNSDTRQKFSVDNSSEFIVFDANRCISCGQCVQACREQSVHGVLSFMSNKDGRPASRPECRPNFGPNQTLMGDSACVQCGACIQVCPTGAMMDGRDRAQGRIENLKIVDTICTYCGVGCKVSMHVDEDANQIRYVKGGDSPVNEGMLCVKGRFGFDFIGSDERLTTPLIRKDGWLQPASWEEAIELVASKFTSIKQSFGGNALAGFSSAKTTNEDNYAFQKFVRRELGTNNVDHCARLCHASTVTGLEASLGSGAMTNDIPSIKHSDVIFVIGSDTTAAHPIIASHIKQAVRHHGARLIVADPKRIELADHAELYMAQRPGTDVMLINGVMQQIIKNGWYDMEYIEERVDGFDTLLQEVMSPSYALDKVELVTGIKAEDIFAMARTIGTAKRTAVYYAMGITQHTTGHDNVRSIANLQMLCGNIGIEGGGINPLRGQSNVQGACDMGALPNNFPGYQKVYNPLVHQKFAIEWDAPNLPTETGLTLTEIIDAACKREVRGLYVMGENPVLSDPDQAHVLEGLEALDFLVVQDIFLTETAQYADVVLPSCSFAEKAGHFTNTERRVQRLNCG
;
A
#
# COMPACT_ATOMS: atom_id res chain seq x y z
N MET A 1 17.92 31.66 55.90
CA MET A 1 18.20 30.27 55.50
C MET A 1 17.02 29.37 55.87
N GLU A 2 15.80 29.82 55.59
CA GLU A 2 14.55 29.10 55.85
C GLU A 2 13.59 29.54 54.73
N ASN A 3 12.97 28.58 54.06
CA ASN A 3 12.10 28.70 52.88
C ASN A 3 12.78 28.68 51.48
N ILE A 4 13.72 27.73 51.28
CA ILE A 4 14.05 27.21 49.95
C ILE A 4 13.18 25.96 49.73
N PRO A 5 12.46 25.79 48.60
CA PRO A 5 11.86 24.50 48.25
C PRO A 5 12.98 23.47 48.06
N VAL A 6 13.02 22.46 48.94
CA VAL A 6 14.12 21.49 49.08
C VAL A 6 14.19 20.49 47.92
N THR A 7 13.25 20.50 46.98
CA THR A 7 13.20 19.50 45.92
C THR A 7 13.62 20.09 44.58
N PRO A 8 14.78 19.66 44.01
CA PRO A 8 15.11 19.96 42.62
C PRO A 8 13.98 19.49 41.72
N PHE A 9 13.73 20.21 40.62
CA PHE A 9 12.81 19.77 39.58
C PHE A 9 13.18 18.34 39.14
N ASN A 10 12.28 17.39 39.37
CA ASN A 10 12.47 15.98 39.08
C ASN A 10 11.55 15.59 37.92
N ALA A 11 12.11 15.31 36.76
CA ALA A 11 11.37 14.89 35.57
C ALA A 11 10.84 13.43 35.63
N ARG A 12 10.96 12.74 36.77
CA ARG A 12 10.46 11.36 36.95
C ARG A 12 8.99 11.36 37.38
N LYS A 13 8.19 10.44 36.81
CA LYS A 13 6.80 10.18 37.27
C LYS A 13 6.80 9.74 38.73
N GLY A 14 6.01 10.40 39.58
CA GLY A 14 5.70 9.92 40.93
C GLY A 14 4.93 8.60 40.86
N LYS A 15 5.10 7.73 41.87
CA LYS A 15 4.41 6.42 41.92
C LYS A 15 2.91 6.55 42.20
N SER A 16 2.47 7.69 42.73
CA SER A 16 1.05 8.05 42.87
C SER A 16 0.86 9.56 42.82
N LEU A 17 -0.35 10.01 42.47
CA LEU A 17 -0.72 11.43 42.40
C LEU A 17 -0.50 12.18 43.73
N LYS A 18 -0.56 11.47 44.88
CA LYS A 18 -0.33 12.06 46.21
C LYS A 18 1.12 12.49 46.45
N GLN A 19 2.05 12.07 45.60
CA GLN A 19 3.47 12.45 45.65
C GLN A 19 3.79 13.70 44.83
N VAL A 20 2.81 14.21 44.07
CA VAL A 20 2.96 15.46 43.32
C VAL A 20 2.45 16.59 44.20
N ASP A 21 3.33 17.55 44.49
CA ASP A 21 3.02 18.67 45.37
C ASP A 21 1.94 19.55 44.74
N SER A 22 0.80 19.71 45.42
CA SER A 22 -0.33 20.52 44.96
C SER A 22 0.03 21.99 44.72
N ALA A 23 1.06 22.50 45.38
CA ALA A 23 1.58 23.85 45.16
C ALA A 23 2.08 24.05 43.71
N GLN A 24 2.51 22.99 43.02
CA GLN A 24 2.98 23.05 41.62
C GLN A 24 1.86 23.41 40.61
N PHE A 25 0.59 23.34 41.03
CA PHE A 25 -0.57 23.58 40.18
C PHE A 25 -1.38 24.81 40.61
N GLU A 26 -0.95 25.57 41.62
CA GLU A 26 -1.68 26.77 42.10
C GLU A 26 -1.80 27.88 41.04
N SER A 27 -0.85 27.94 40.11
CA SER A 27 -0.83 28.89 38.99
C SER A 27 -1.56 28.41 37.73
N ILE A 28 -2.04 27.15 37.71
CA ILE A 28 -2.97 26.72 36.67
C ILE A 28 -4.32 27.31 37.04
N GLN A 29 -4.83 28.22 36.22
CA GLN A 29 -6.18 28.73 36.40
C GLN A 29 -7.12 27.54 36.45
N LYS A 30 -7.70 27.28 37.63
CA LYS A 30 -8.76 26.28 37.78
C LYS A 30 -9.94 26.79 37.00
N VAL A 31 -10.02 26.40 35.73
CA VAL A 31 -11.23 26.59 34.93
C VAL A 31 -12.23 25.62 35.53
N SER A 32 -13.26 26.15 36.19
CA SER A 32 -14.38 25.33 36.64
C SER A 32 -14.90 24.54 35.45
N ARG A 33 -15.18 23.25 35.65
CA ARG A 33 -15.99 22.51 34.68
C ARG A 33 -17.20 23.37 34.34
N LYS A 34 -17.58 23.44 33.06
CA LYS A 34 -18.89 24.00 32.74
C LYS A 34 -19.91 23.27 33.61
N ILE A 35 -20.75 24.02 34.31
CA ILE A 35 -21.76 23.43 35.18
C ILE A 35 -22.87 22.95 34.24
N MET A 36 -23.23 21.66 34.31
CA MET A 36 -24.35 21.16 33.51
C MET A 36 -25.58 22.00 33.84
N PRO A 37 -26.31 22.50 32.85
CA PRO A 37 -27.56 23.20 33.08
C PRO A 37 -28.47 22.33 33.94
N GLU A 38 -28.91 22.86 35.06
CA GLU A 38 -29.86 22.16 35.92
C GLU A 38 -31.27 22.72 35.72
N LEU A 39 -32.30 21.90 35.94
CA LEU A 39 -33.68 22.38 35.99
C LEU A 39 -33.83 23.50 37.04
N SER A 40 -34.69 24.49 36.82
CA SER A 40 -34.97 25.50 37.85
C SER A 40 -35.68 24.88 39.06
N SER A 41 -35.58 25.49 40.25
CA SER A 41 -36.24 24.98 41.46
C SER A 41 -37.74 24.75 41.27
N THR A 42 -38.43 25.67 40.57
CA THR A 42 -39.86 25.55 40.25
C THR A 42 -40.15 24.37 39.31
N GLN A 43 -39.25 24.07 38.36
CA GLN A 43 -39.37 22.91 37.48
C GLN A 43 -39.07 21.60 38.22
N ARG A 44 -38.12 21.59 39.15
CA ARG A 44 -37.81 20.42 40.00
C ARG A 44 -38.96 20.06 40.94
N GLU A 45 -39.71 21.06 41.43
CA GLU A 45 -40.88 20.83 42.28
C GLU A 45 -42.07 20.22 41.53
N GLN A 46 -42.12 20.40 40.21
CA GLN A 46 -43.24 19.99 39.36
C GLN A 46 -42.93 18.76 38.49
N SER A 47 -41.75 18.16 38.62
CA SER A 47 -41.26 17.08 37.76
C SER A 47 -40.30 16.14 38.50
N PHE A 48 -40.33 14.86 38.17
CA PHE A 48 -39.33 13.86 38.61
C PHE A 48 -38.18 13.67 37.60
N ALA A 49 -38.04 14.57 36.63
CA ALA A 49 -36.96 14.51 35.65
C ALA A 49 -35.57 14.70 36.29
N GLU A 50 -34.55 14.15 35.64
CA GLU A 50 -33.16 14.27 36.08
C GLU A 50 -32.75 15.75 36.17
N VAL A 51 -32.10 16.09 37.28
CA VAL A 51 -31.84 17.49 37.66
C VAL A 51 -30.79 18.11 36.76
N GLU A 52 -29.78 17.33 36.36
CA GLU A 52 -28.72 17.72 35.45
C GLU A 52 -29.15 17.37 34.02
N LEU A 53 -29.22 18.35 33.13
CA LEU A 53 -29.73 18.18 31.76
C LEU A 53 -28.65 17.69 30.77
N GLY A 54 -27.43 17.43 31.25
CA GLY A 54 -26.27 17.15 30.42
C GLY A 54 -25.74 18.39 29.69
N PHE A 55 -24.59 18.26 29.01
CA PHE A 55 -24.14 19.27 28.07
C PHE A 55 -24.83 19.08 26.71
N ASP A 56 -24.98 20.15 25.94
CA ASP A 56 -25.22 19.97 24.52
C ASP A 56 -23.98 19.34 23.84
N ASN A 57 -24.16 18.76 22.65
CA ASN A 57 -23.07 18.05 21.97
C ASN A 57 -21.82 18.93 21.74
N ALA A 58 -22.00 20.23 21.47
CA ALA A 58 -20.87 21.13 21.23
C ALA A 58 -20.11 21.42 22.54
N GLU A 59 -20.82 21.59 23.65
CA GLU A 59 -20.24 21.79 24.98
C GLU A 59 -19.60 20.52 25.54
N ALA A 60 -20.21 19.36 25.30
CA ALA A 60 -19.64 18.05 25.64
C ALA A 60 -18.33 17.81 24.90
N MET A 61 -18.30 18.10 23.59
CA MET A 61 -17.08 18.01 22.78
C MET A 61 -16.02 19.03 23.22
N ALA A 62 -16.40 20.26 23.56
CA ALA A 62 -15.47 21.28 24.03
C ALA A 62 -14.85 20.93 25.39
N GLU A 63 -15.64 20.41 26.34
CA GLU A 63 -15.15 20.01 27.67
C GLU A 63 -14.31 18.72 27.61
N ALA A 64 -14.65 17.78 26.70
CA ALA A 64 -13.83 16.62 26.41
C ALA A 64 -12.50 17.00 25.74
N ALA A 65 -12.53 17.94 24.77
CA ALA A 65 -11.34 18.45 24.10
C ALA A 65 -10.38 19.15 25.08
N ARG A 66 -10.90 19.96 26.02
CA ARG A 66 -10.11 20.61 27.09
C ARG A 66 -9.33 19.62 27.94
N CYS A 67 -9.90 18.46 28.24
CA CYS A 67 -9.23 17.41 29.00
C CYS A 67 -8.16 16.65 28.18
N LEU A 68 -8.10 16.81 26.86
CA LEU A 68 -7.23 16.04 25.95
C LEU A 68 -6.15 16.90 25.24
N GLU A 69 -6.20 18.23 25.35
CA GLU A 69 -5.33 19.18 24.64
C GLU A 69 -3.81 18.98 24.84
N CYS A 70 -3.35 18.45 25.99
CA CYS A 70 -1.92 18.27 26.27
C CYS A 70 -1.37 16.86 26.01
N GLY A 71 -2.04 16.04 25.18
CA GLY A 71 -1.56 14.71 24.79
C GLY A 71 -0.23 14.73 24.01
N CYS A 72 0.64 13.76 24.26
CA CYS A 72 1.90 13.57 23.53
C CYS A 72 2.22 12.08 23.39
N GLN A 73 2.34 11.59 22.15
CA GLN A 73 2.75 10.21 21.87
C GLN A 73 4.12 9.89 22.45
N ALA A 74 5.04 10.85 22.37
CA ALA A 74 6.39 10.71 22.91
C ALA A 74 6.43 10.84 24.44
N ASN A 75 5.31 11.07 25.15
CA ASN A 75 5.35 11.30 26.60
C ASN A 75 6.00 10.13 27.36
N THR A 76 5.88 8.89 26.89
CA THR A 76 6.51 7.73 27.54
C THR A 76 7.89 7.38 26.99
N ASN A 77 8.23 7.81 25.78
CA ASN A 77 9.45 7.45 25.04
C ASN A 77 10.10 8.69 24.37
N CYS A 78 10.20 9.80 25.11
CA CYS A 78 10.82 11.02 24.61
C CYS A 78 12.33 10.92 24.78
N ASP A 79 13.06 10.75 23.68
CA ASP A 79 14.53 10.63 23.72
C ASP A 79 15.17 11.88 24.32
N LEU A 80 14.61 13.07 24.07
CA LEU A 80 15.12 14.31 24.67
C LEU A 80 15.04 14.27 26.19
N ARG A 81 13.95 13.75 26.77
CA ARG A 81 13.81 13.60 28.22
C ARG A 81 14.80 12.59 28.75
N ASP A 82 14.94 11.47 28.05
CA ASP A 82 15.79 10.36 28.48
C ASP A 82 17.26 10.79 28.44
N TYR A 83 17.70 11.44 27.35
CA TYR A 83 19.03 12.06 27.25
C TYR A 83 19.23 13.20 28.26
N SER A 84 18.24 14.07 28.48
CA SER A 84 18.36 15.12 29.51
C SER A 84 18.59 14.54 30.89
N THR A 85 17.97 13.40 31.19
CA THR A 85 18.16 12.66 32.44
C THR A 85 19.53 11.99 32.48
N GLU A 86 19.93 11.31 31.41
CA GLU A 86 21.21 10.60 31.28
C GLU A 86 22.40 11.53 31.43
N TYR A 87 22.39 12.66 30.73
CA TYR A 87 23.47 13.64 30.74
C TYR A 87 23.37 14.66 31.88
N GLY A 88 22.41 14.51 32.79
CA GLY A 88 22.23 15.41 33.93
C GLY A 88 22.00 16.86 33.52
N ALA A 89 21.28 17.08 32.40
CA ALA A 89 20.97 18.40 31.89
C ALA A 89 20.19 19.20 32.95
N SER A 90 20.90 20.10 33.61
CA SER A 90 20.38 21.03 34.62
C SER A 90 20.20 22.40 33.97
N GLN A 91 19.07 23.06 34.23
CA GLN A 91 18.89 24.47 33.86
C GLN A 91 19.77 25.34 34.76
N THR A 92 21.06 25.47 34.44
CA THR A 92 22.05 26.17 35.27
C THR A 92 22.03 27.70 35.15
N ASN A 93 21.28 28.28 34.20
CA ASN A 93 21.30 29.72 33.91
C ASN A 93 20.00 30.46 34.27
N ILE A 94 19.08 29.84 35.01
CA ILE A 94 17.90 30.52 35.53
C ILE A 94 18.06 30.60 37.06
N GLU A 95 18.58 31.72 37.57
CA GLU A 95 18.60 31.99 39.01
C GLU A 95 17.17 32.25 39.50
N ILE A 96 16.47 31.19 39.90
CA ILE A 96 15.14 31.29 40.53
C ILE A 96 15.38 31.56 42.03
N LYS A 97 15.33 32.83 42.44
CA LYS A 97 15.54 33.23 43.84
C LYS A 97 14.24 33.21 44.66
N SER A 98 13.09 33.31 43.99
CA SER A 98 11.76 33.29 44.59
C SER A 98 10.69 32.79 43.62
N ASP A 99 9.51 32.44 44.13
CA ASP A 99 8.35 32.11 43.30
C ASP A 99 7.92 33.28 42.41
N CYS A 100 8.10 34.53 42.87
CA CYS A 100 7.84 35.72 42.07
C CYS A 100 8.80 35.82 40.86
N ASP A 101 10.07 35.45 41.01
CA ASP A 101 11.03 35.39 39.89
C ASP A 101 10.64 34.32 38.87
N TRP A 102 10.18 33.15 39.35
CA TRP A 102 9.66 32.09 38.50
C TRP A 102 8.39 32.50 37.74
N GLN A 103 7.44 33.14 38.43
CA GLN A 103 6.22 33.65 37.81
C GLN A 103 6.52 34.78 36.82
N ALA A 104 7.46 35.68 37.10
CA ALA A 104 7.88 36.73 36.18
C ALA A 104 8.50 36.16 34.90
N ILE A 105 9.39 35.17 35.02
CA ILE A 105 9.99 34.47 33.87
C ILE A 105 8.92 33.72 33.08
N ARG A 106 8.03 32.98 33.76
CA ARG A 106 6.93 32.24 33.13
C ARG A 106 5.91 33.14 32.44
N ASN A 107 5.60 34.31 32.99
CA ASN A 107 4.70 35.29 32.40
C ASN A 107 5.35 36.05 31.22
N SER A 108 6.68 36.14 31.21
CA SER A 108 7.45 36.76 30.11
C SER A 108 7.78 35.79 28.95
N ASP A 109 7.77 34.48 29.20
CA ASP A 109 8.04 33.44 28.20
C ASP A 109 6.75 32.70 27.82
N THR A 110 6.11 33.12 26.73
CA THR A 110 4.96 32.40 26.15
C THR A 110 5.42 31.01 25.72
N ARG A 111 5.17 29.98 26.54
CA ARG A 111 5.60 28.59 26.28
C ARG A 111 5.03 28.01 24.98
N GLN A 112 3.87 28.52 24.54
CA GLN A 112 3.31 28.25 23.22
C GLN A 112 3.53 29.47 22.33
N LYS A 113 4.56 29.40 21.48
CA LYS A 113 4.95 30.46 20.53
C LYS A 113 4.36 30.24 19.14
N PHE A 114 3.98 29.00 18.84
CA PHE A 114 3.50 28.58 17.53
C PHE A 114 2.09 27.98 17.64
N SER A 115 1.26 28.22 16.64
CA SER A 115 0.03 27.46 16.46
C SER A 115 0.36 26.01 16.12
N VAL A 116 -0.46 25.08 16.61
CA VAL A 116 -0.38 23.67 16.21
C VAL A 116 -0.95 23.56 14.80
N ASP A 117 -0.20 22.93 13.89
CA ASP A 117 -0.66 22.61 12.55
C ASP A 117 -1.38 21.25 12.58
N ASN A 118 -2.70 21.30 12.38
CA ASN A 118 -3.61 20.17 12.26
C ASN A 118 -4.34 20.17 10.91
N SER A 119 -3.76 20.80 9.89
CA SER A 119 -4.34 20.89 8.54
C SER A 119 -4.30 19.58 7.76
N SER A 120 -3.43 18.65 8.15
CA SER A 120 -3.29 17.32 7.54
C SER A 120 -4.21 16.30 8.21
N GLU A 121 -4.73 15.36 7.41
CA GLU A 121 -5.68 14.33 7.84
C GLU A 121 -5.10 13.43 8.95
N PHE A 122 -3.87 12.95 8.74
CA PHE A 122 -3.28 11.95 9.64
C PHE A 122 -2.17 12.48 10.55
N ILE A 123 -1.55 13.63 10.23
CA ILE A 123 -0.34 14.07 10.93
C ILE A 123 -0.55 15.45 11.54
N VAL A 124 -0.13 15.58 12.80
CA VAL A 124 -0.19 16.82 13.57
C VAL A 124 1.21 17.30 13.86
N PHE A 125 1.46 18.60 13.62
CA PHE A 125 2.73 19.24 13.92
C PHE A 125 2.59 20.29 15.03
N ASP A 126 3.10 19.98 16.22
CA ASP A 126 3.26 20.93 17.32
C ASP A 126 4.71 21.43 17.36
N ALA A 127 4.93 22.56 16.69
CA ALA A 127 6.22 23.25 16.64
C ALA A 127 6.76 23.67 18.02
N ASN A 128 5.92 23.78 19.05
CA ASN A 128 6.36 24.13 20.40
C ASN A 128 7.19 23.00 21.06
N ARG A 129 7.07 21.76 20.55
CA ARG A 129 7.84 20.59 21.03
C ARG A 129 9.07 20.28 20.19
N CYS A 130 9.27 21.00 19.09
CA CYS A 130 10.34 20.73 18.14
C CYS A 130 11.68 21.26 18.67
N ILE A 131 12.69 20.38 18.68
CA ILE A 131 14.09 20.72 19.00
C ILE A 131 14.95 21.02 17.76
N SER A 132 14.34 21.06 16.57
CA SER A 132 15.03 21.35 15.30
C SER A 132 16.22 20.43 15.00
N CYS A 133 16.16 19.16 15.41
CA CYS A 133 17.21 18.17 15.17
C CYS A 133 17.40 17.80 13.69
N GLY A 134 16.42 18.09 12.84
CA GLY A 134 16.48 17.85 11.39
C GLY A 134 16.18 16.42 10.94
N GLN A 135 15.94 15.47 11.86
CA GLN A 135 15.66 14.07 11.49
C GLN A 135 14.42 13.94 10.58
N CYS A 136 13.36 14.70 10.84
CA CYS A 136 12.16 14.71 9.97
C CYS A 136 12.46 15.26 8.56
N VAL A 137 13.31 16.28 8.45
CA VAL A 137 13.76 16.85 7.17
C VAL A 137 14.60 15.81 6.43
N GLN A 138 15.55 15.16 7.12
CA GLN A 138 16.40 14.12 6.54
C GLN A 138 15.59 12.93 6.05
N ALA A 139 14.62 12.44 6.83
CA ALA A 139 13.74 11.34 6.41
C ALA A 139 12.92 11.70 5.18
N CYS A 140 12.29 12.88 5.15
CA CYS A 140 11.50 13.33 4.01
C CYS A 140 12.35 13.60 2.75
N ARG A 141 13.55 14.16 2.93
CA ARG A 141 14.41 14.61 1.84
C ARG A 141 15.33 13.52 1.32
N GLU A 142 15.95 12.72 2.18
CA GLU A 142 16.98 11.75 1.79
C GLU A 142 16.45 10.33 1.70
N GLN A 143 15.56 9.93 2.61
CA GLN A 143 15.01 8.57 2.64
C GLN A 143 13.82 8.44 1.68
N SER A 144 12.72 9.17 1.89
CA SER A 144 11.56 9.09 0.99
C SER A 144 11.70 9.92 -0.29
N VAL A 145 12.68 10.82 -0.34
CA VAL A 145 12.96 11.70 -1.49
C VAL A 145 11.73 12.49 -1.97
N HIS A 146 10.85 12.88 -1.05
CA HIS A 146 9.75 13.82 -1.35
C HIS A 146 10.21 15.28 -1.25
N GLY A 147 11.14 15.58 -0.33
CA GLY A 147 11.75 16.92 -0.22
C GLY A 147 10.80 18.05 0.21
N VAL A 148 9.64 17.72 0.79
CA VAL A 148 8.61 18.70 1.21
C VAL A 148 9.02 19.44 2.48
N LEU A 149 9.68 18.75 3.41
CA LEU A 149 10.16 19.35 4.66
C LEU A 149 11.52 20.03 4.46
N SER A 150 11.63 21.27 4.93
CA SER A 150 12.90 22.00 4.95
C SER A 150 13.02 22.90 6.18
N PHE A 151 14.26 23.28 6.52
CA PHE A 151 14.48 24.45 7.36
C PHE A 151 14.39 25.71 6.50
N MET A 152 13.88 26.81 7.07
CA MET A 152 13.91 28.10 6.37
C MET A 152 15.35 28.43 5.99
N SER A 153 15.58 29.01 4.81
CA SER A 153 16.90 29.45 4.37
C SER A 153 17.04 30.96 4.50
N ASN A 154 18.25 31.41 4.83
CA ASN A 154 18.65 32.82 4.72
C ASN A 154 18.66 33.26 3.24
N LYS A 155 18.75 34.57 2.98
CA LYS A 155 18.80 35.15 1.60
C LYS A 155 19.95 34.61 0.73
N ASP A 156 20.99 34.06 1.34
CA ASP A 156 22.15 33.43 0.71
C ASP A 156 21.95 31.92 0.44
N GLY A 157 20.76 31.38 0.67
CA GLY A 157 20.40 29.98 0.41
C GLY A 157 20.86 28.99 1.49
N ARG A 158 21.54 29.44 2.55
CA ARG A 158 21.97 28.59 3.66
C ARG A 158 20.81 28.35 4.64
N PRO A 159 20.65 27.13 5.21
CA PRO A 159 19.65 26.89 6.26
C PRO A 159 19.82 27.88 7.41
N ALA A 160 18.75 28.61 7.73
CA ALA A 160 18.65 29.47 8.89
C ALA A 160 18.56 28.59 10.14
N SER A 161 19.72 28.23 10.69
CA SER A 161 19.81 27.61 12.02
C SER A 161 19.54 28.67 13.08
N ARG A 162 18.26 28.93 13.35
CA ARG A 162 17.84 29.81 14.44
C ARG A 162 16.80 29.12 15.34
N PRO A 163 16.84 29.29 16.66
CA PRO A 163 15.89 28.66 17.59
C PRO A 163 14.41 28.97 17.33
N GLU A 164 14.10 30.02 16.59
CA GLU A 164 12.76 30.42 16.14
C GLU A 164 12.33 29.78 14.81
N CYS A 165 13.26 29.21 14.04
CA CYS A 165 12.99 28.60 12.74
C CYS A 165 12.66 27.12 12.93
N ARG A 166 11.40 26.76 12.70
CA ARG A 166 10.92 25.38 12.74
C ARG A 166 10.94 24.77 11.34
N PRO A 167 10.99 23.43 11.19
CA PRO A 167 10.73 22.80 9.91
C PRO A 167 9.41 23.31 9.32
N ASN A 168 9.40 23.62 8.03
CA ASN A 168 8.22 24.11 7.29
C ASN A 168 7.97 23.23 6.06
N PHE A 169 6.76 23.31 5.52
CA PHE A 169 6.28 22.49 4.39
C PHE A 169 6.28 23.24 3.06
N GLY A 170 6.93 24.40 3.00
CA GLY A 170 6.92 25.25 1.81
C GLY A 170 7.21 26.72 2.11
N PRO A 171 7.34 27.54 1.05
CA PRO A 171 7.57 28.98 1.21
C PRO A 171 6.41 29.64 1.96
N ASN A 172 6.70 30.70 2.73
CA ASN A 172 5.70 31.49 3.47
C ASN A 172 4.93 30.72 4.56
N GLN A 173 5.56 29.76 5.25
CA GLN A 173 4.93 29.00 6.34
C GLN A 173 3.71 28.17 5.90
N THR A 174 3.78 27.57 4.70
CA THR A 174 2.75 26.62 4.24
C THR A 174 2.50 25.55 5.30
N LEU A 175 1.23 25.32 5.62
CA LEU A 175 0.80 24.23 6.49
C LEU A 175 0.96 22.88 5.78
N MET A 176 1.01 21.79 6.54
CA MET A 176 1.22 20.46 5.96
C MET A 176 0.12 20.06 4.97
N GLY A 177 -1.14 20.29 5.32
CA GLY A 177 -2.30 19.94 4.48
C GLY A 177 -2.36 20.70 3.17
N ASP A 178 -1.77 21.90 3.13
CA ASP A 178 -1.72 22.77 1.95
C ASP A 178 -0.44 22.56 1.11
N SER A 179 0.41 21.60 1.48
CA SER A 179 1.70 21.33 0.84
C SER A 179 1.65 20.11 -0.08
N ALA A 180 2.77 19.80 -0.74
CA ALA A 180 2.96 18.56 -1.51
C ALA A 180 3.20 17.31 -0.62
N CYS A 181 2.94 17.38 0.69
CA CYS A 181 3.12 16.27 1.61
C CYS A 181 2.17 15.12 1.29
N VAL A 182 2.72 13.96 0.91
CA VAL A 182 1.94 12.74 0.65
C VAL A 182 1.54 11.97 1.92
N GLN A 183 1.83 12.52 3.10
CA GLN A 183 1.49 11.94 4.41
C GLN A 183 2.00 10.49 4.58
N CYS A 184 3.26 10.22 4.21
CA CYS A 184 3.86 8.89 4.36
C CYS A 184 4.19 8.51 5.82
N GLY A 185 4.24 9.50 6.71
CA GLY A 185 4.56 9.33 8.13
C GLY A 185 6.04 9.02 8.43
N ALA A 186 6.96 9.20 7.49
CA ALA A 186 8.39 9.05 7.77
C ALA A 186 8.87 10.06 8.83
N CYS A 187 8.33 11.29 8.80
CA CYS A 187 8.65 12.33 9.78
C CYS A 187 8.19 12.00 11.21
N ILE A 188 7.02 11.36 11.38
CA ILE A 188 6.51 10.98 12.71
C ILE A 188 7.30 9.82 13.29
N GLN A 189 7.76 8.88 12.45
CA GLN A 189 8.53 7.71 12.91
C GLN A 189 9.89 8.10 13.50
N VAL A 190 10.50 9.17 12.99
CA VAL A 190 11.81 9.67 13.42
C VAL A 190 11.73 10.85 14.38
N CYS A 191 10.54 11.28 14.82
CA CYS A 191 10.44 12.45 15.70
C CYS A 191 10.70 12.09 17.17
N PRO A 192 11.81 12.53 17.80
CA PRO A 192 12.16 12.11 19.15
C PRO A 192 11.32 12.75 20.25
N THR A 193 10.69 13.90 19.96
CA THR A 193 9.98 14.72 20.96
C THR A 193 8.47 14.71 20.84
N GLY A 194 7.92 13.99 19.85
CA GLY A 194 6.49 14.04 19.55
C GLY A 194 6.04 15.41 19.06
N ALA A 195 6.92 16.16 18.39
CA ALA A 195 6.53 17.37 17.67
C ALA A 195 5.70 17.03 16.43
N MET A 196 6.05 15.94 15.73
CA MET A 196 5.26 15.33 14.66
C MET A 196 4.63 14.06 15.21
N MET A 197 3.31 13.91 15.12
CA MET A 197 2.57 12.76 15.68
C MET A 197 1.46 12.29 14.74
N ASP A 198 1.04 11.03 14.89
CA ASP A 198 -0.25 10.57 14.32
C ASP A 198 -1.39 11.30 15.05
N GLY A 199 -2.24 11.98 14.30
CA GLY A 199 -3.34 12.78 14.85
C GLY A 199 -4.41 11.96 15.55
N ARG A 200 -4.49 10.65 15.25
CA ARG A 200 -5.51 9.73 15.76
C ARG A 200 -5.13 9.11 17.11
N ASP A 201 -3.83 9.02 17.41
CA ASP A 201 -3.30 8.41 18.63
C ASP A 201 -2.82 9.48 19.62
N ARG A 202 -3.73 10.35 20.07
CA ARG A 202 -3.43 11.42 21.06
C ARG A 202 -3.81 10.97 22.48
N ALA A 203 -2.80 10.67 23.32
CA ALA A 203 -3.01 10.30 24.72
C ALA A 203 -2.14 11.14 25.70
N GLN A 204 -2.68 11.44 26.89
CA GLN A 204 -1.94 12.06 27.99
C GLN A 204 -1.15 11.02 28.78
N GLY A 205 -0.08 10.52 28.14
CA GLY A 205 0.73 9.45 28.69
C GLY A 205 0.12 8.08 28.42
N ARG A 206 0.93 7.19 27.85
CA ARG A 206 0.54 5.82 27.60
C ARG A 206 0.67 5.00 28.89
N ILE A 207 -0.39 4.32 29.26
CA ILE A 207 -0.37 3.32 30.35
C ILE A 207 -0.50 1.90 29.81
N GLU A 208 -1.02 1.75 28.59
CA GLU A 208 -1.18 0.44 27.95
C GLU A 208 0.19 -0.13 27.54
N ASN A 209 0.35 -1.44 27.77
CA ASN A 209 1.48 -2.18 27.23
C ASN A 209 1.11 -2.64 25.82
N LEU A 210 1.63 -1.97 24.79
CA LEU A 210 1.36 -2.35 23.42
C LEU A 210 2.20 -3.55 23.01
N LYS A 211 1.53 -4.59 22.50
CA LYS A 211 2.18 -5.72 21.85
C LYS A 211 2.60 -5.31 20.44
N ILE A 212 3.85 -5.60 20.09
CA ILE A 212 4.36 -5.35 18.74
C ILE A 212 4.16 -6.61 17.91
N VAL A 213 3.47 -6.48 16.79
CA VAL A 213 3.19 -7.56 15.84
C VAL A 213 3.80 -7.19 14.50
N ASP A 214 4.87 -7.88 14.14
CA ASP A 214 5.51 -7.74 12.84
C ASP A 214 4.74 -8.54 11.78
N THR A 215 4.27 -7.87 10.74
CA THR A 215 3.53 -8.47 9.63
C THR A 215 3.84 -7.73 8.32
N ILE A 216 3.02 -7.91 7.30
CA ILE A 216 3.18 -7.26 5.99
C ILE A 216 1.97 -6.41 5.62
N CYS A 217 2.22 -5.35 4.87
CA CYS A 217 1.18 -4.50 4.28
C CYS A 217 0.48 -5.24 3.13
N THR A 218 -0.85 -5.29 3.17
CA THR A 218 -1.70 -6.03 2.21
C THR A 218 -2.40 -5.16 1.17
N TYR A 219 -1.89 -3.95 0.92
CA TYR A 219 -2.39 -3.05 -0.13
C TYR A 219 -1.82 -3.38 -1.51
N CYS A 220 -0.66 -2.79 -1.85
CA CYS A 220 0.00 -2.98 -3.14
C CYS A 220 0.96 -4.16 -3.13
N GLY A 221 1.36 -4.62 -4.31
CA GLY A 221 2.26 -5.77 -4.54
C GLY A 221 3.70 -5.59 -4.04
N VAL A 222 4.04 -4.50 -3.35
CA VAL A 222 5.41 -4.27 -2.85
C VAL A 222 5.75 -5.20 -1.67
N GLY A 223 4.81 -5.44 -0.75
CA GLY A 223 5.06 -6.28 0.43
C GLY A 223 5.88 -5.60 1.54
N CYS A 224 5.61 -4.32 1.83
CA CYS A 224 6.32 -3.61 2.91
C CYS A 224 6.11 -4.30 4.26
N LYS A 225 7.20 -4.46 5.03
CA LYS A 225 7.10 -4.94 6.42
C LYS A 225 6.54 -3.84 7.31
N VAL A 226 5.56 -4.19 8.15
CA VAL A 226 4.91 -3.29 9.10
C VAL A 226 4.99 -3.87 10.51
N SER A 227 5.13 -2.99 11.50
CA SER A 227 5.10 -3.34 12.92
C SER A 227 3.88 -2.67 13.55
N MET A 228 2.82 -3.44 13.77
CA MET A 228 1.60 -2.99 14.41
C MET A 228 1.79 -2.93 15.91
N HIS A 229 1.40 -1.82 16.54
CA HIS A 229 1.41 -1.67 17.99
C HIS A 229 -0.02 -1.82 18.49
N VAL A 230 -0.32 -2.98 19.06
CA VAL A 230 -1.66 -3.44 19.42
C VAL A 230 -1.88 -3.30 20.92
N ASP A 231 -3.00 -2.68 21.28
CA ASP A 231 -3.54 -2.71 22.64
C ASP A 231 -4.45 -3.94 22.75
N GLU A 232 -3.95 -5.00 23.39
CA GLU A 232 -4.68 -6.28 23.52
C GLU A 232 -5.93 -6.15 24.40
N ASP A 233 -5.90 -5.27 25.42
CA ASP A 233 -7.03 -5.07 26.32
C ASP A 233 -8.20 -4.38 25.61
N ALA A 234 -7.89 -3.40 24.75
CA ALA A 234 -8.88 -2.71 23.92
C ALA A 234 -9.17 -3.41 22.57
N ASN A 235 -8.44 -4.49 22.25
CA ASN A 235 -8.46 -5.15 20.94
C ASN A 235 -8.34 -4.15 19.77
N GLN A 236 -7.40 -3.20 19.87
CA GLN A 236 -7.23 -2.12 18.90
C GLN A 236 -5.78 -1.95 18.47
N ILE A 237 -5.58 -1.74 17.16
CA ILE A 237 -4.31 -1.26 16.63
C ILE A 237 -4.20 0.23 16.93
N ARG A 238 -3.18 0.63 17.69
CA ARG A 238 -2.96 2.04 18.05
C ARG A 238 -2.25 2.81 16.96
N TYR A 239 -1.16 2.25 16.44
CA TYR A 239 -0.40 2.84 15.33
C TYR A 239 0.50 1.80 14.65
N VAL A 240 1.02 2.15 13.48
CA VAL A 240 1.90 1.29 12.68
C VAL A 240 3.24 1.95 12.42
N LYS A 241 4.32 1.17 12.59
CA LYS A 241 5.68 1.54 12.19
C LYS A 241 6.13 0.80 10.94
N GLY A 242 7.00 1.41 10.15
CA GLY A 242 7.68 0.70 9.07
C GLY A 242 8.71 -0.24 9.67
N GLY A 243 8.56 -1.53 9.40
CA GLY A 243 9.49 -2.55 9.86
C GLY A 243 10.77 -2.54 9.03
N ASP A 244 11.85 -3.02 9.64
CA ASP A 244 13.12 -3.23 8.94
C ASP A 244 13.01 -4.42 7.98
N SER A 245 13.22 -4.16 6.69
CA SER A 245 13.22 -5.17 5.64
C SER A 245 13.94 -4.66 4.39
N PRO A 246 14.50 -5.55 3.55
CA PRO A 246 15.11 -5.15 2.28
C PRO A 246 14.11 -4.54 1.28
N VAL A 247 12.80 -4.75 1.50
CA VAL A 247 11.76 -4.25 0.59
C VAL A 247 11.52 -2.76 0.82
N ASN A 248 11.33 -2.34 2.06
CA ASN A 248 10.89 -0.99 2.39
C ASN A 248 11.87 -0.21 3.29
N GLU A 249 12.87 -0.84 3.89
CA GLU A 249 13.92 -0.17 4.69
C GLU A 249 13.35 0.82 5.72
N GLY A 250 12.28 0.42 6.41
CA GLY A 250 11.57 1.24 7.40
C GLY A 250 10.64 2.32 6.83
N MET A 251 10.59 2.52 5.50
CA MET A 251 9.66 3.43 4.82
C MET A 251 8.26 2.82 4.72
N LEU A 252 7.22 3.64 4.74
CA LEU A 252 5.84 3.26 4.40
C LEU A 252 5.18 4.37 3.60
N CYS A 253 4.12 4.05 2.86
CA CYS A 253 3.20 5.05 2.31
C CYS A 253 2.02 5.28 3.26
N VAL A 254 1.20 6.29 2.96
CA VAL A 254 -0.01 6.63 3.73
C VAL A 254 -0.90 5.40 4.00
N LYS A 255 -1.10 4.53 2.99
CA LYS A 255 -1.94 3.32 3.10
C LYS A 255 -1.42 2.34 4.15
N GLY A 256 -0.13 1.98 4.08
CA GLY A 256 0.48 1.05 5.03
C GLY A 256 0.71 1.67 6.42
N ARG A 257 0.79 2.99 6.51
CA ARG A 257 1.01 3.73 7.75
C ARG A 257 -0.28 3.92 8.55
N PHE A 258 -1.36 4.31 7.87
CA PHE A 258 -2.59 4.79 8.51
C PHE A 258 -3.83 3.98 8.12
N GLY A 259 -3.83 3.30 6.97
CA GLY A 259 -4.99 2.55 6.45
C GLY A 259 -5.20 1.20 7.14
N PHE A 260 -5.42 1.17 8.45
CA PHE A 260 -5.74 -0.06 9.19
C PHE A 260 -7.10 0.01 9.89
N ASP A 261 -7.78 1.16 9.84
CA ASP A 261 -9.03 1.42 10.58
C ASP A 261 -10.17 0.49 10.15
N PHE A 262 -10.15 0.02 8.89
CA PHE A 262 -11.16 -0.92 8.36
C PHE A 262 -11.21 -2.25 9.13
N ILE A 263 -10.15 -2.65 9.81
CA ILE A 263 -10.08 -3.92 10.57
C ILE A 263 -11.09 -3.89 11.73
N GLY A 264 -11.22 -2.74 12.39
CA GLY A 264 -12.11 -2.53 13.53
C GLY A 264 -13.42 -1.82 13.16
N SER A 265 -13.80 -1.78 11.87
CA SER A 265 -15.04 -1.15 11.42
C SER A 265 -16.27 -1.96 11.84
N ASP A 266 -17.30 -1.27 12.34
CA ASP A 266 -18.60 -1.85 12.67
C ASP A 266 -19.37 -2.36 11.44
N GLU A 267 -18.97 -1.94 10.23
CA GLU A 267 -19.56 -2.39 8.96
C GLU A 267 -19.05 -3.77 8.52
N ARG A 268 -18.07 -4.36 9.23
CA ARG A 268 -17.53 -5.68 8.88
C ARG A 268 -18.56 -6.79 9.02
N LEU A 269 -18.51 -7.73 8.08
CA LEU A 269 -19.28 -8.96 8.18
C LEU A 269 -18.74 -9.82 9.33
N THR A 270 -19.62 -10.17 10.27
CA THR A 270 -19.29 -10.99 11.45
C THR A 270 -20.08 -12.30 11.53
N THR A 271 -21.12 -12.45 10.70
CA THR A 271 -21.97 -13.63 10.65
C THR A 271 -22.32 -14.00 9.21
N PRO A 272 -22.46 -15.29 8.86
CA PRO A 272 -22.97 -15.70 7.56
C PRO A 272 -24.34 -15.08 7.27
N LEU A 273 -24.59 -14.75 6.01
CA LEU A 273 -25.89 -14.27 5.54
C LEU A 273 -26.42 -15.22 4.46
N ILE A 274 -27.72 -15.51 4.48
CA ILE A 274 -28.41 -16.28 3.45
C ILE A 274 -29.58 -15.45 2.91
N ARG A 275 -29.76 -15.44 1.60
CA ARG A 275 -30.89 -14.78 0.96
C ARG A 275 -32.17 -15.57 1.18
N LYS A 276 -33.11 -14.98 1.91
CA LYS A 276 -34.45 -15.53 2.19
C LYS A 276 -35.47 -14.42 1.95
N ASP A 277 -36.54 -14.73 1.22
CA ASP A 277 -37.61 -13.79 0.88
C ASP A 277 -37.12 -12.54 0.11
N GLY A 278 -36.01 -12.65 -0.63
CA GLY A 278 -35.45 -11.58 -1.46
C GLY A 278 -34.33 -10.75 -0.79
N TRP A 279 -34.10 -10.91 0.52
CA TRP A 279 -33.09 -10.16 1.27
C TRP A 279 -32.13 -11.07 2.05
N LEU A 280 -30.92 -10.59 2.29
CA LEU A 280 -29.89 -11.28 3.07
C LEU A 280 -30.23 -11.22 4.57
N GLN A 281 -30.30 -12.38 5.21
CA GLN A 281 -30.62 -12.52 6.63
C GLN A 281 -29.50 -13.31 7.35
N PRO A 282 -29.17 -12.98 8.61
CA PRO A 282 -28.20 -13.74 9.40
C PRO A 282 -28.53 -15.24 9.47
N ALA A 283 -27.50 -16.07 9.37
CA ALA A 283 -27.59 -17.53 9.41
C ALA A 283 -26.44 -18.15 10.22
N SER A 284 -26.60 -19.40 10.64
CA SER A 284 -25.50 -20.14 11.25
C SER A 284 -24.49 -20.61 10.20
N TRP A 285 -23.26 -20.90 10.62
CA TRP A 285 -22.24 -21.47 9.73
C TRP A 285 -22.67 -22.83 9.17
N GLU A 286 -23.28 -23.68 10.00
CA GLU A 286 -23.76 -24.99 9.59
C GLU A 286 -24.83 -24.87 8.50
N GLU A 287 -25.82 -23.99 8.68
CA GLU A 287 -26.87 -23.75 7.69
C GLU A 287 -26.29 -23.23 6.37
N ALA A 288 -25.39 -22.26 6.43
CA ALA A 288 -24.77 -21.66 5.25
C ALA A 288 -23.93 -22.68 4.48
N ILE A 289 -23.08 -23.45 5.17
CA ILE A 289 -22.21 -24.46 4.56
C ILE A 289 -23.04 -25.60 3.97
N GLU A 290 -24.07 -26.08 4.66
CA GLU A 290 -24.95 -27.14 4.17
C GLU A 290 -25.69 -26.71 2.90
N LEU A 291 -26.20 -25.47 2.88
CA LEU A 291 -26.84 -24.91 1.69
C LEU A 291 -25.87 -24.82 0.50
N VAL A 292 -24.66 -24.29 0.72
CA VAL A 292 -23.63 -24.19 -0.33
C VAL A 292 -23.26 -25.57 -0.88
N ALA A 293 -22.99 -26.54 -0.01
CA ALA A 293 -22.65 -27.90 -0.40
C ALA A 293 -23.78 -28.57 -1.20
N SER A 294 -25.03 -28.43 -0.72
CA SER A 294 -26.22 -28.98 -1.38
C SER A 294 -26.42 -28.39 -2.78
N LYS A 295 -26.35 -27.06 -2.91
CA LYS A 295 -26.58 -26.36 -4.18
C LYS A 295 -25.50 -26.64 -5.21
N PHE A 296 -24.22 -26.54 -4.84
CA PHE A 296 -23.13 -26.87 -5.77
C PHE A 296 -23.13 -28.35 -6.16
N THR A 297 -23.44 -29.26 -5.24
CA THR A 297 -23.60 -30.69 -5.56
C THR A 297 -24.73 -30.92 -6.57
N SER A 298 -25.89 -30.28 -6.35
CA SER A 298 -27.03 -30.38 -7.27
C SER A 298 -26.68 -29.86 -8.66
N ILE A 299 -26.04 -28.69 -8.77
CA ILE A 299 -25.62 -28.14 -10.06
C ILE A 299 -24.63 -29.07 -10.76
N LYS A 300 -23.62 -29.56 -10.03
CA LYS A 300 -22.63 -30.51 -10.58
C LYS A 300 -23.29 -31.79 -11.09
N GLN A 301 -24.25 -32.34 -10.36
CA GLN A 301 -24.96 -33.58 -10.76
C GLN A 301 -25.86 -33.36 -11.98
N SER A 302 -26.51 -32.20 -12.09
CA SER A 302 -27.44 -31.90 -13.20
C SER A 302 -26.73 -31.43 -14.47
N PHE A 303 -25.63 -30.67 -14.36
CA PHE A 303 -25.00 -29.95 -15.47
C PHE A 303 -23.50 -30.24 -15.65
N GLY A 304 -22.87 -30.98 -14.73
CA GLY A 304 -21.44 -31.26 -14.74
C GLY A 304 -20.59 -30.20 -14.02
N GLY A 305 -19.31 -30.52 -13.78
CA GLY A 305 -18.40 -29.65 -13.02
C GLY A 305 -18.13 -28.31 -13.69
N ASN A 306 -18.10 -28.25 -15.01
CA ASN A 306 -17.86 -27.00 -15.76
C ASN A 306 -19.01 -26.00 -15.70
N ALA A 307 -20.17 -26.38 -15.15
CA ALA A 307 -21.24 -25.44 -14.82
C ALA A 307 -20.97 -24.68 -13.50
N LEU A 308 -19.84 -24.94 -12.85
CA LEU A 308 -19.37 -24.26 -11.66
C LEU A 308 -18.08 -23.49 -11.96
N ALA A 309 -17.84 -22.44 -11.18
CA ALA A 309 -16.63 -21.65 -11.26
C ALA A 309 -16.27 -21.04 -9.90
N GLY A 310 -15.03 -20.58 -9.76
CA GLY A 310 -14.56 -19.86 -8.59
C GLY A 310 -13.64 -18.69 -8.92
N PHE A 311 -13.84 -17.55 -8.27
CA PHE A 311 -12.89 -16.44 -8.27
C PHE A 311 -12.10 -16.46 -6.97
N SER A 312 -10.79 -16.68 -7.08
CA SER A 312 -9.86 -16.55 -5.95
C SER A 312 -9.45 -15.09 -5.76
N SER A 313 -8.63 -14.79 -4.75
CA SER A 313 -8.21 -13.41 -4.46
C SER A 313 -6.72 -13.25 -4.19
N ALA A 314 -6.16 -12.20 -4.77
CA ALA A 314 -4.81 -11.73 -4.50
C ALA A 314 -4.69 -10.87 -3.22
N LYS A 315 -5.77 -10.78 -2.42
CA LYS A 315 -5.79 -10.18 -1.08
C LYS A 315 -5.73 -11.24 0.03
N THR A 316 -5.85 -12.52 -0.31
CA THR A 316 -5.75 -13.64 0.65
C THR A 316 -4.37 -14.27 0.62
N THR A 317 -4.09 -15.22 1.53
CA THR A 317 -2.77 -15.85 1.63
C THR A 317 -2.55 -16.89 0.53
N ASN A 318 -1.31 -17.32 0.36
CA ASN A 318 -0.95 -18.44 -0.52
C ASN A 318 -1.71 -19.72 -0.13
N GLU A 319 -1.85 -19.96 1.17
CA GLU A 319 -2.56 -21.13 1.69
C GLU A 319 -4.04 -21.11 1.32
N ASP A 320 -4.72 -19.95 1.43
CA ASP A 320 -6.11 -19.81 1.00
C ASP A 320 -6.25 -20.03 -0.49
N ASN A 321 -5.38 -19.42 -1.29
CA ASN A 321 -5.41 -19.59 -2.75
C ASN A 321 -5.20 -21.05 -3.14
N TYR A 322 -4.26 -21.75 -2.50
CA TYR A 322 -4.03 -23.18 -2.70
C TYR A 322 -5.24 -24.02 -2.31
N ALA A 323 -5.84 -23.76 -1.15
CA ALA A 323 -7.03 -24.46 -0.67
C ALA A 323 -8.23 -24.23 -1.60
N PHE A 324 -8.46 -22.98 -2.01
CA PHE A 324 -9.55 -22.58 -2.87
C PHE A 324 -9.45 -23.24 -4.25
N GLN A 325 -8.29 -23.15 -4.92
CA GLN A 325 -8.14 -23.78 -6.23
C GLN A 325 -8.22 -25.32 -6.14
N LYS A 326 -7.74 -25.92 -5.05
CA LYS A 326 -7.85 -27.37 -4.82
C LYS A 326 -9.32 -27.76 -4.65
N PHE A 327 -10.09 -26.99 -3.90
CA PHE A 327 -11.53 -27.18 -3.73
C PHE A 327 -12.27 -27.10 -5.08
N VAL A 328 -12.03 -26.05 -5.88
CA VAL A 328 -12.66 -25.91 -7.20
C VAL A 328 -12.32 -27.09 -8.12
N ARG A 329 -11.05 -27.49 -8.18
CA ARG A 329 -10.60 -28.59 -9.04
C ARG A 329 -11.06 -29.96 -8.58
N ARG A 330 -10.91 -30.26 -7.30
CA ARG A 330 -11.17 -31.58 -6.72
C ARG A 330 -12.66 -31.80 -6.45
N GLU A 331 -13.28 -30.87 -5.74
CA GLU A 331 -14.65 -31.04 -5.25
C GLU A 331 -15.67 -30.58 -6.30
N LEU A 332 -15.47 -29.42 -6.93
CA LEU A 332 -16.39 -28.97 -7.99
C LEU A 332 -16.12 -29.71 -9.31
N GLY A 333 -14.88 -30.17 -9.53
CA GLY A 333 -14.52 -30.99 -10.69
C GLY A 333 -14.30 -30.16 -11.95
N THR A 334 -13.76 -28.95 -11.82
CA THR A 334 -13.52 -28.02 -12.94
C THR A 334 -12.22 -27.25 -12.78
N ASN A 335 -11.63 -26.84 -13.91
CA ASN A 335 -10.51 -25.91 -13.93
C ASN A 335 -10.95 -24.44 -14.03
N ASN A 336 -12.25 -24.14 -13.95
CA ASN A 336 -12.80 -22.77 -13.94
C ASN A 336 -12.47 -22.03 -12.63
N VAL A 337 -11.19 -21.72 -12.43
CA VAL A 337 -10.67 -20.94 -11.30
C VAL A 337 -9.74 -19.86 -11.82
N ASP A 338 -10.02 -18.61 -11.48
CA ASP A 338 -9.22 -17.45 -11.89
C ASP A 338 -9.29 -16.34 -10.83
N HIS A 339 -8.61 -15.21 -11.05
CA HIS A 339 -8.60 -14.06 -10.13
C HIS A 339 -8.17 -12.75 -10.83
N CYS A 340 -8.02 -11.65 -10.08
CA CYS A 340 -7.72 -10.31 -10.61
C CYS A 340 -6.49 -10.20 -11.54
N ALA A 341 -5.54 -11.15 -11.53
CA ALA A 341 -4.39 -11.12 -12.44
C ALA A 341 -4.84 -11.08 -13.91
N ARG A 342 -6.00 -11.66 -14.23
CA ARG A 342 -6.61 -11.68 -15.56
C ARG A 342 -6.74 -10.29 -16.16
N LEU A 343 -7.22 -9.33 -15.36
CA LEU A 343 -7.45 -7.94 -15.78
C LEU A 343 -6.20 -7.07 -15.63
N CYS A 344 -5.25 -7.48 -14.79
CA CYS A 344 -4.05 -6.69 -14.49
C CYS A 344 -2.86 -7.08 -15.38
N HIS A 345 -2.26 -8.25 -15.13
CA HIS A 345 -0.94 -8.63 -15.66
C HIS A 345 -0.96 -9.96 -16.42
N ALA A 346 -2.12 -10.43 -16.88
CA ALA A 346 -2.15 -11.65 -17.68
C ALA A 346 -1.33 -11.53 -18.98
N SER A 347 -1.34 -10.36 -19.63
CA SER A 347 -0.48 -10.05 -20.79
C SER A 347 1.00 -10.13 -20.45
N THR A 348 1.39 -9.71 -19.24
CA THR A 348 2.75 -9.90 -18.71
C THR A 348 3.09 -11.38 -18.62
N VAL A 349 2.20 -12.19 -18.03
CA VAL A 349 2.43 -13.62 -17.84
C VAL A 349 2.63 -14.31 -19.18
N THR A 350 1.73 -14.12 -20.14
CA THR A 350 1.82 -14.78 -21.44
C THR A 350 2.96 -14.24 -22.30
N GLY A 351 3.22 -12.93 -22.27
CA GLY A 351 4.28 -12.29 -23.05
C GLY A 351 5.68 -12.70 -22.58
N LEU A 352 5.94 -12.62 -21.27
CA LEU A 352 7.25 -13.00 -20.71
C LEU A 352 7.43 -14.52 -20.59
N GLU A 353 6.38 -15.32 -20.42
CA GLU A 353 6.51 -16.78 -20.51
C GLU A 353 6.98 -17.20 -21.91
N ALA A 354 6.43 -16.59 -22.97
CA ALA A 354 6.86 -16.85 -24.34
C ALA A 354 8.29 -16.38 -24.64
N SER A 355 8.76 -15.30 -23.99
CA SER A 355 10.10 -14.74 -24.23
C SER A 355 11.20 -15.34 -23.33
N LEU A 356 10.91 -15.56 -22.05
CA LEU A 356 11.88 -15.88 -21.00
C LEU A 356 11.55 -17.18 -20.23
N GLY A 357 10.41 -17.82 -20.52
CA GLY A 357 9.94 -18.99 -19.78
C GLY A 357 9.31 -18.67 -18.41
N SER A 358 9.20 -17.40 -18.03
CA SER A 358 8.54 -16.99 -16.78
C SER A 358 7.86 -15.64 -16.89
N GLY A 359 6.62 -15.56 -16.38
CA GLY A 359 5.82 -14.35 -16.31
C GLY A 359 6.17 -13.36 -15.18
N ALA A 360 7.14 -13.68 -14.34
CA ALA A 360 7.41 -12.94 -13.11
C ALA A 360 8.46 -11.83 -13.29
N MET A 361 8.58 -10.96 -12.29
CA MET A 361 9.65 -9.96 -12.22
C MET A 361 11.02 -10.63 -12.16
N THR A 362 11.96 -10.15 -12.98
CA THR A 362 13.27 -10.78 -13.15
C THR A 362 14.23 -10.49 -12.01
N ASN A 363 14.10 -9.32 -11.37
CA ASN A 363 15.04 -8.80 -10.37
C ASN A 363 14.36 -8.45 -9.05
N ASP A 364 15.14 -8.20 -8.01
CA ASP A 364 14.66 -7.78 -6.69
C ASP A 364 14.66 -6.24 -6.56
N ILE A 365 13.84 -5.72 -5.65
CA ILE A 365 13.68 -4.31 -5.32
C ILE A 365 15.00 -3.70 -4.82
N PRO A 366 15.81 -4.35 -3.94
CA PRO A 366 17.11 -3.82 -3.54
C PRO A 366 18.06 -3.52 -4.70
N SER A 367 17.95 -4.23 -5.83
CA SER A 367 18.82 -4.01 -6.98
C SER A 367 18.55 -2.72 -7.75
N ILE A 368 17.45 -2.00 -7.50
CA ILE A 368 17.14 -0.70 -8.13
C ILE A 368 18.32 0.28 -8.00
N LYS A 369 19.02 0.28 -6.86
CA LYS A 369 20.16 1.19 -6.61
C LYS A 369 21.40 0.88 -7.48
N HIS A 370 21.43 -0.26 -8.17
CA HIS A 370 22.54 -0.71 -9.00
C HIS A 370 22.33 -0.46 -10.50
N SER A 371 21.18 0.10 -10.90
CA SER A 371 20.86 0.47 -12.27
C SER A 371 21.62 1.71 -12.73
N ASP A 372 22.14 1.69 -13.96
CA ASP A 372 22.69 2.89 -14.62
C ASP A 372 21.57 3.71 -15.25
N VAL A 373 20.59 3.01 -15.85
CA VAL A 373 19.39 3.58 -16.44
C VAL A 373 18.16 2.89 -15.87
N ILE A 374 17.17 3.67 -15.46
CA ILE A 374 15.85 3.20 -15.05
C ILE A 374 14.86 3.70 -16.08
N PHE A 375 14.17 2.78 -16.75
CA PHE A 375 13.15 3.10 -17.74
C PHE A 375 11.76 2.71 -17.20
N VAL A 376 10.95 3.71 -16.89
CA VAL A 376 9.56 3.54 -16.46
C VAL A 376 8.63 3.77 -17.64
N ILE A 377 7.75 2.82 -17.95
CA ILE A 377 6.76 2.96 -19.04
C ILE A 377 5.38 2.47 -18.61
N GLY A 378 4.34 3.26 -18.89
CA GLY A 378 2.95 2.90 -18.61
C GLY A 378 2.67 2.61 -17.12
N SER A 379 3.17 3.47 -16.24
CA SER A 379 3.11 3.27 -14.78
C SER A 379 3.21 4.59 -14.00
N ASP A 380 2.17 4.92 -13.23
CA ASP A 380 2.22 5.94 -12.17
C ASP A 380 2.78 5.35 -10.87
N THR A 381 4.08 5.01 -10.92
CA THR A 381 4.77 4.31 -9.82
C THR A 381 4.70 5.09 -8.50
N THR A 382 4.68 6.43 -8.55
CA THR A 382 4.57 7.31 -7.38
C THR A 382 3.26 7.12 -6.61
N ALA A 383 2.15 6.90 -7.30
CA ALA A 383 0.86 6.65 -6.66
C ALA A 383 0.63 5.16 -6.35
N ALA A 384 0.96 4.28 -7.30
CA ALA A 384 0.65 2.86 -7.23
C ALA A 384 1.61 2.09 -6.31
N HIS A 385 2.93 2.35 -6.41
CA HIS A 385 3.99 1.66 -5.68
C HIS A 385 4.98 2.64 -5.02
N PRO A 386 4.53 3.47 -4.04
CA PRO A 386 5.31 4.63 -3.57
C PRO A 386 6.70 4.28 -3.00
N ILE A 387 6.86 3.07 -2.45
CA ILE A 387 8.16 2.60 -1.94
C ILE A 387 9.14 2.29 -3.08
N ILE A 388 8.67 1.66 -4.16
CA ILE A 388 9.50 1.46 -5.36
C ILE A 388 9.84 2.82 -5.99
N ALA A 389 8.89 3.75 -6.05
CA ALA A 389 9.18 5.12 -6.51
C ALA A 389 10.25 5.80 -5.63
N SER A 390 10.22 5.62 -4.31
CA SER A 390 11.23 6.15 -3.39
C SER A 390 12.61 5.54 -3.70
N HIS A 391 12.70 4.22 -3.90
CA HIS A 391 13.94 3.54 -4.31
C HIS A 391 14.47 4.04 -5.66
N ILE A 392 13.61 4.26 -6.65
CA ILE A 392 14.01 4.84 -7.94
C ILE A 392 14.55 6.26 -7.74
N LYS A 393 13.85 7.11 -6.97
CA LYS A 393 14.31 8.47 -6.65
C LYS A 393 15.64 8.47 -5.89
N GLN A 394 15.85 7.50 -4.99
CA GLN A 394 17.14 7.31 -4.31
C GLN A 394 18.24 6.88 -5.29
N ALA A 395 17.96 5.96 -6.22
CA ALA A 395 18.90 5.55 -7.25
C ALA A 395 19.37 6.73 -8.11
N VAL A 396 18.43 7.58 -8.54
CA VAL A 396 18.73 8.81 -9.29
C VAL A 396 19.58 9.77 -8.45
N ARG A 397 19.14 10.04 -7.21
CA ARG A 397 19.74 11.09 -6.38
C ARG A 397 21.08 10.72 -5.75
N HIS A 398 21.22 9.49 -5.26
CA HIS A 398 22.36 9.04 -4.46
C HIS A 398 23.31 8.13 -5.23
N HIS A 399 22.82 7.46 -6.27
CA HIS A 399 23.59 6.47 -7.03
C HIS A 399 23.84 6.90 -8.48
N GLY A 400 23.31 8.04 -8.92
CA GLY A 400 23.57 8.62 -10.24
C GLY A 400 22.85 7.92 -11.39
N ALA A 401 21.82 7.12 -11.11
CA ALA A 401 21.01 6.49 -12.15
C ALA A 401 20.31 7.54 -13.01
N ARG A 402 20.25 7.31 -14.32
CA ARG A 402 19.51 8.15 -15.27
C ARG A 402 18.09 7.61 -15.41
N LEU A 403 17.09 8.48 -15.33
CA LEU A 403 15.68 8.08 -15.35
C LEU A 403 15.00 8.50 -16.65
N ILE A 404 14.31 7.57 -17.29
CA ILE A 404 13.43 7.79 -18.43
C ILE A 404 12.01 7.44 -18.00
N VAL A 405 11.05 8.33 -18.26
CA VAL A 405 9.62 8.09 -17.99
C VAL A 405 8.85 8.24 -19.31
N ALA A 406 8.23 7.16 -19.77
CA ALA A 406 7.35 7.14 -20.94
C ALA A 406 5.90 6.89 -20.51
N ASP A 407 5.14 7.96 -20.34
CA ASP A 407 3.74 7.89 -19.94
C ASP A 407 2.96 9.08 -20.53
N PRO A 408 1.77 8.86 -21.15
CA PRO A 408 0.94 9.94 -21.66
C PRO A 408 0.57 10.98 -20.58
N LYS A 409 0.47 10.54 -19.32
CA LYS A 409 0.27 11.40 -18.16
C LYS A 409 1.62 11.79 -17.57
N ARG A 410 1.84 13.08 -17.33
CA ARG A 410 3.02 13.53 -16.58
C ARG A 410 2.84 13.19 -15.09
N ILE A 411 3.45 12.11 -14.67
CA ILE A 411 3.46 11.64 -13.28
C ILE A 411 4.54 12.37 -12.45
N GLU A 412 4.43 12.37 -11.13
CA GLU A 412 5.40 13.05 -10.23
C GLU A 412 6.83 12.52 -10.42
N LEU A 413 6.98 11.24 -10.76
CA LEU A 413 8.29 10.65 -11.04
C LEU A 413 9.01 11.31 -12.24
N ALA A 414 8.26 11.90 -13.19
CA ALA A 414 8.82 12.56 -14.35
C ALA A 414 9.63 13.82 -14.00
N ASP A 415 9.41 14.43 -12.83
CA ASP A 415 10.20 15.59 -12.39
C ASP A 415 11.63 15.23 -11.97
N HIS A 416 11.90 13.93 -11.81
CA HIS A 416 13.25 13.39 -11.60
C HIS A 416 13.85 12.80 -12.88
N ALA A 417 13.10 12.77 -13.99
CA ALA A 417 13.50 12.13 -15.22
C ALA A 417 14.43 13.03 -16.04
N GLU A 418 15.45 12.42 -16.65
CA GLU A 418 16.25 13.07 -17.67
C GLU A 418 15.47 13.20 -18.99
N LEU A 419 14.66 12.20 -19.32
CA LEU A 419 13.75 12.20 -20.46
C LEU A 419 12.34 11.85 -20.02
N TYR A 420 11.40 12.73 -20.31
CA TYR A 420 9.97 12.47 -20.20
C TYR A 420 9.35 12.40 -21.59
N MET A 421 8.74 11.26 -21.90
CA MET A 421 8.17 10.93 -23.19
C MET A 421 6.66 10.80 -23.01
N ALA A 422 5.89 11.71 -23.62
CA ALA A 422 4.44 11.68 -23.59
C ALA A 422 3.90 11.02 -24.86
N GLN A 423 4.09 9.70 -25.01
CA GLN A 423 3.56 8.98 -26.16
C GLN A 423 2.03 9.04 -26.22
N ARG A 424 1.46 8.93 -27.42
CA ARG A 424 0.02 8.69 -27.57
C ARG A 424 -0.34 7.31 -27.01
N PRO A 425 -1.42 7.17 -26.23
CA PRO A 425 -1.84 5.88 -25.69
C PRO A 425 -2.00 4.80 -26.77
N GLY A 426 -1.45 3.60 -26.53
CA GLY A 426 -1.53 2.47 -27.46
C GLY A 426 -0.48 2.48 -28.58
N THR A 427 0.55 3.33 -28.50
CA THR A 427 1.65 3.40 -29.49
C THR A 427 2.96 2.79 -28.98
N ASP A 428 2.90 1.98 -27.92
CA ASP A 428 4.06 1.49 -27.17
C ASP A 428 4.97 0.56 -28.00
N VAL A 429 4.39 -0.37 -28.79
CA VAL A 429 5.17 -1.20 -29.75
C VAL A 429 5.95 -0.32 -30.73
N MET A 430 5.33 0.73 -31.26
CA MET A 430 5.96 1.64 -32.21
C MET A 430 7.14 2.39 -31.58
N LEU A 431 6.96 2.90 -30.35
CA LEU A 431 8.02 3.57 -29.60
C LEU A 431 9.20 2.62 -29.34
N ILE A 432 8.93 1.43 -28.78
CA ILE A 432 9.98 0.50 -28.39
C ILE A 432 10.73 -0.05 -29.62
N ASN A 433 10.02 -0.39 -30.69
CA ASN A 433 10.66 -0.85 -31.93
C ASN A 433 11.46 0.27 -32.61
N GLY A 434 10.98 1.51 -32.57
CA GLY A 434 11.74 2.69 -33.03
C GLY A 434 13.04 2.89 -32.27
N VAL A 435 13.01 2.72 -30.94
CA VAL A 435 14.19 2.76 -30.07
C VAL A 435 15.16 1.63 -30.42
N MET A 436 14.67 0.39 -30.54
CA MET A 436 15.51 -0.75 -30.95
C MET A 436 16.17 -0.53 -32.32
N GLN A 437 15.44 0.05 -33.28
CA GLN A 437 16.00 0.35 -34.61
C GLN A 437 17.21 1.28 -34.51
N GLN A 438 17.15 2.31 -33.66
CA GLN A 438 18.29 3.22 -33.47
C GLN A 438 19.45 2.54 -32.74
N ILE A 439 19.18 1.68 -31.76
CA ILE A 439 20.23 0.88 -31.09
C ILE A 439 20.97 -0.01 -32.09
N ILE A 440 20.22 -0.69 -32.96
CA ILE A 440 20.78 -1.56 -34.01
C ILE A 440 21.60 -0.76 -35.03
N LYS A 441 21.04 0.33 -35.57
CA LYS A 441 21.73 1.19 -36.57
C LYS A 441 23.05 1.76 -36.09
N ASN A 442 23.19 1.99 -34.78
CA ASN A 442 24.39 2.58 -34.19
C ASN A 442 25.32 1.53 -33.56
N GLY A 443 24.99 0.24 -33.61
CA GLY A 443 25.81 -0.82 -33.05
C GLY A 443 25.91 -0.78 -31.51
N TRP A 444 24.83 -0.38 -30.84
CA TRP A 444 24.76 -0.28 -29.37
C TRP A 444 24.15 -1.51 -28.68
N TYR A 445 23.89 -2.58 -29.42
CA TYR A 445 23.35 -3.82 -28.86
C TYR A 445 24.48 -4.76 -28.40
N ASP A 446 24.15 -5.67 -27.49
CA ASP A 446 25.12 -6.62 -26.92
C ASP A 446 25.18 -7.90 -27.76
N MET A 447 26.10 -7.93 -28.73
CA MET A 447 26.24 -9.08 -29.64
C MET A 447 26.72 -10.34 -28.92
N GLU A 448 27.59 -10.21 -27.92
CA GLU A 448 28.10 -11.36 -27.16
C GLU A 448 26.95 -12.03 -26.39
N TYR A 449 26.11 -11.22 -25.73
CA TYR A 449 24.91 -11.71 -25.06
C TYR A 449 23.93 -12.38 -26.03
N ILE A 450 23.71 -11.78 -27.20
CA ILE A 450 22.79 -12.31 -28.21
C ILE A 450 23.27 -13.68 -28.71
N GLU A 451 24.55 -13.80 -29.06
CA GLU A 451 25.14 -15.07 -29.54
C GLU A 451 25.10 -16.17 -28.48
N GLU A 452 25.26 -15.84 -27.20
CA GLU A 452 25.25 -16.82 -26.10
C GLU A 452 23.83 -17.23 -25.67
N ARG A 453 22.87 -16.29 -25.65
CA ARG A 453 21.62 -16.45 -24.87
C ARG A 453 20.32 -16.21 -25.61
N VAL A 454 20.36 -15.73 -26.86
CA VAL A 454 19.17 -15.30 -27.59
C VAL A 454 19.01 -16.10 -28.88
N ASP A 455 17.81 -16.59 -29.13
CA ASP A 455 17.39 -17.13 -30.43
C ASP A 455 16.43 -16.14 -31.14
N GLY A 456 16.35 -16.21 -32.46
CA GLY A 456 15.42 -15.41 -33.26
C GLY A 456 15.84 -13.95 -33.53
N PHE A 457 17.10 -13.58 -33.26
CA PHE A 457 17.60 -12.21 -33.50
C PHE A 457 17.44 -11.77 -34.97
N ASP A 458 17.71 -12.64 -35.94
CA ASP A 458 17.56 -12.33 -37.37
C ASP A 458 16.13 -11.92 -37.74
N THR A 459 15.13 -12.56 -37.11
CA THR A 459 13.70 -12.23 -37.33
C THR A 459 13.38 -10.86 -36.74
N LEU A 460 13.87 -10.57 -35.53
CA LEU A 460 13.72 -9.26 -34.91
C LEU A 460 14.40 -8.17 -35.76
N LEU A 461 15.61 -8.45 -36.25
CA LEU A 461 16.39 -7.54 -37.07
C LEU A 461 15.64 -7.18 -38.36
N GLN A 462 15.10 -8.18 -39.07
CA GLN A 462 14.33 -7.97 -40.30
C GLN A 462 13.10 -7.08 -40.06
N GLU A 463 12.34 -7.33 -38.98
CA GLU A 463 11.16 -6.56 -38.64
C GLU A 463 11.51 -5.12 -38.23
N VAL A 464 12.41 -4.96 -37.25
CA VAL A 464 12.76 -3.67 -36.67
C VAL A 464 13.49 -2.76 -37.68
N MET A 465 14.22 -3.32 -38.63
CA MET A 465 14.88 -2.56 -39.69
C MET A 465 13.94 -2.14 -40.84
N SER A 466 12.66 -2.51 -40.76
CA SER A 466 11.62 -2.03 -41.68
C SER A 466 11.56 -0.50 -41.72
N PRO A 467 11.30 0.11 -42.91
CA PRO A 467 11.05 1.55 -43.03
C PRO A 467 9.91 2.07 -42.15
N SER A 468 9.01 1.19 -41.70
CA SER A 468 7.92 1.53 -40.78
C SER A 468 8.39 2.11 -39.46
N TYR A 469 9.58 1.71 -38.97
CA TYR A 469 10.13 2.20 -37.69
C TYR A 469 11.17 3.32 -37.87
N ALA A 470 11.24 3.93 -39.06
CA ALA A 470 12.05 5.14 -39.25
C ALA A 470 11.59 6.27 -38.32
N LEU A 471 12.53 7.10 -37.85
CA LEU A 471 12.25 8.12 -36.83
C LEU A 471 11.11 9.07 -37.21
N ASP A 472 10.99 9.47 -38.48
CA ASP A 472 9.89 10.33 -38.96
C ASP A 472 8.53 9.66 -38.80
N LYS A 473 8.47 8.33 -38.95
CA LYS A 473 7.24 7.53 -38.76
C LYS A 473 6.93 7.31 -37.29
N VAL A 474 7.94 6.99 -36.49
CA VAL A 474 7.78 6.82 -35.04
C VAL A 474 7.30 8.13 -34.42
N GLU A 475 7.88 9.27 -34.81
CA GLU A 475 7.42 10.60 -34.38
C GLU A 475 5.98 10.87 -34.81
N LEU A 476 5.65 10.60 -36.08
CA LEU A 476 4.29 10.79 -36.59
C LEU A 476 3.25 9.99 -35.79
N VAL A 477 3.54 8.73 -35.43
CA VAL A 477 2.60 7.82 -34.76
C VAL A 477 2.55 8.09 -33.25
N THR A 478 3.71 8.08 -32.59
CA THR A 478 3.81 8.23 -31.13
C THR A 478 3.57 9.65 -30.66
N GLY A 479 3.80 10.65 -31.53
CA GLY A 479 3.77 12.06 -31.15
C GLY A 479 5.03 12.54 -30.41
N ILE A 480 6.02 11.66 -30.21
CA ILE A 480 7.29 12.03 -29.57
C ILE A 480 8.30 12.42 -30.63
N LYS A 481 9.05 13.50 -30.40
CA LYS A 481 10.03 13.98 -31.38
C LYS A 481 11.11 12.94 -31.67
N ALA A 482 11.54 12.87 -32.93
CA ALA A 482 12.63 12.01 -33.37
C ALA A 482 13.93 12.21 -32.55
N GLU A 483 14.23 13.46 -32.15
CA GLU A 483 15.40 13.79 -31.33
C GLU A 483 15.36 13.09 -29.96
N ASP A 484 14.20 13.07 -29.32
CA ASP A 484 14.01 12.46 -28.00
C ASP A 484 14.02 10.92 -28.10
N ILE A 485 13.44 10.36 -29.17
CA ILE A 485 13.48 8.91 -29.45
C ILE A 485 14.93 8.45 -29.64
N PHE A 486 15.73 9.21 -30.41
CA PHE A 486 17.14 8.92 -30.58
C PHE A 486 17.93 9.07 -29.27
N ALA A 487 17.63 10.10 -28.45
CA ALA A 487 18.25 10.30 -27.15
C ALA A 487 17.94 9.15 -26.17
N MET A 488 16.70 8.66 -26.17
CA MET A 488 16.29 7.47 -25.41
C MET A 488 17.05 6.22 -25.87
N ALA A 489 17.13 5.98 -27.18
CA ALA A 489 17.87 4.86 -27.74
C ALA A 489 19.36 4.89 -27.39
N ARG A 490 19.99 6.07 -27.47
CA ARG A 490 21.37 6.25 -27.06
C ARG A 490 21.55 5.98 -25.57
N THR A 491 20.65 6.49 -24.74
CA THR A 491 20.72 6.31 -23.29
C THR A 491 20.63 4.84 -22.90
N ILE A 492 19.66 4.11 -23.46
CA ILE A 492 19.46 2.69 -23.16
C ILE A 492 20.58 1.84 -23.76
N GLY A 493 20.89 2.01 -25.05
CA GLY A 493 21.86 1.17 -25.76
C GLY A 493 23.31 1.38 -25.30
N THR A 494 23.66 2.51 -24.69
CA THR A 494 25.04 2.74 -24.19
C THR A 494 25.21 2.50 -22.68
N ALA A 495 24.13 2.17 -21.97
CA ALA A 495 24.18 1.82 -20.56
C ALA A 495 24.61 0.36 -20.37
N LYS A 496 25.28 0.06 -19.25
CA LYS A 496 25.62 -1.34 -18.91
C LYS A 496 24.47 -2.06 -18.24
N ARG A 497 23.63 -1.32 -17.52
CA ARG A 497 22.50 -1.85 -16.74
C ARG A 497 21.27 -0.96 -16.91
N THR A 498 20.33 -1.41 -17.72
CA THR A 498 19.01 -0.79 -17.83
C THR A 498 17.98 -1.67 -17.16
N ALA A 499 17.25 -1.13 -16.17
CA ALA A 499 16.09 -1.79 -15.58
C ALA A 499 14.80 -1.16 -16.11
N VAL A 500 13.87 -1.98 -16.60
CA VAL A 500 12.55 -1.52 -17.07
C VAL A 500 11.50 -1.81 -16.02
N TYR A 501 10.70 -0.81 -15.66
CA TYR A 501 9.55 -0.93 -14.76
C TYR A 501 8.27 -0.54 -15.49
N TYR A 502 7.25 -1.39 -15.43
CA TYR A 502 5.99 -1.13 -16.13
C TYR A 502 4.77 -1.69 -15.40
N ALA A 503 3.59 -1.17 -15.72
CA ALA A 503 2.33 -1.59 -15.13
C ALA A 503 1.19 -1.58 -16.17
N MET A 504 0.04 -1.04 -15.81
CA MET A 504 -1.22 -1.20 -16.55
C MET A 504 -1.24 -0.46 -17.89
N GLY A 505 -0.46 0.62 -18.04
CA GLY A 505 -0.32 1.34 -19.32
C GLY A 505 0.41 0.55 -20.40
N ILE A 506 0.85 -0.67 -20.08
CA ILE A 506 1.41 -1.64 -21.03
C ILE A 506 0.48 -2.84 -21.20
N THR A 507 -0.11 -3.35 -20.11
CA THR A 507 -0.83 -4.63 -20.12
C THR A 507 -2.31 -4.50 -20.51
N GLN A 508 -2.97 -3.39 -20.15
CA GLN A 508 -4.41 -3.17 -20.36
C GLN A 508 -4.70 -2.54 -21.73
N HIS A 509 -4.12 -3.15 -22.77
CA HIS A 509 -4.28 -2.75 -24.16
C HIS A 509 -4.65 -3.98 -25.01
N THR A 510 -5.32 -3.76 -26.13
CA THR A 510 -5.57 -4.83 -27.12
C THR A 510 -4.28 -5.47 -27.64
N THR A 511 -3.15 -4.74 -27.57
CA THR A 511 -1.80 -5.19 -27.93
C THR A 511 -0.91 -5.46 -26.71
N GLY A 512 -1.49 -5.67 -25.52
CA GLY A 512 -0.69 -5.77 -24.28
C GLY A 512 0.34 -6.91 -24.29
N HIS A 513 0.03 -8.04 -24.95
CA HIS A 513 0.98 -9.13 -25.13
C HIS A 513 2.19 -8.70 -25.97
N ASP A 514 1.95 -7.97 -27.07
CA ASP A 514 2.99 -7.47 -27.96
C ASP A 514 3.82 -6.38 -27.29
N ASN A 515 3.20 -5.48 -26.52
CA ASN A 515 3.90 -4.47 -25.74
C ASN A 515 4.95 -5.12 -24.81
N VAL A 516 4.54 -6.16 -24.08
CA VAL A 516 5.41 -6.91 -23.16
C VAL A 516 6.54 -7.61 -23.92
N ARG A 517 6.25 -8.21 -25.08
CA ARG A 517 7.28 -8.84 -25.93
C ARG A 517 8.27 -7.81 -26.48
N SER A 518 7.82 -6.64 -26.89
CA SER A 518 8.71 -5.54 -27.31
C SER A 518 9.64 -5.09 -26.17
N ILE A 519 9.14 -4.99 -24.93
CA ILE A 519 9.99 -4.73 -23.75
C ILE A 519 11.03 -5.84 -23.57
N ALA A 520 10.62 -7.11 -23.70
CA ALA A 520 11.52 -8.25 -23.58
C ALA A 520 12.61 -8.23 -24.66
N ASN A 521 12.23 -7.98 -25.91
CA ASN A 521 13.16 -7.87 -27.02
C ASN A 521 14.18 -6.74 -26.80
N LEU A 522 13.74 -5.56 -26.34
CA LEU A 522 14.65 -4.45 -26.03
C LEU A 522 15.66 -4.82 -24.94
N GLN A 523 15.21 -5.50 -23.89
CA GLN A 523 16.06 -5.89 -22.78
C GLN A 523 17.06 -6.98 -23.16
N MET A 524 16.65 -7.99 -23.94
CA MET A 524 17.54 -9.02 -24.47
C MET A 524 18.53 -8.46 -25.51
N LEU A 525 18.10 -7.53 -26.37
CA LEU A 525 18.95 -6.84 -27.34
C LEU A 525 20.13 -6.11 -26.66
N CYS A 526 19.91 -5.60 -25.45
CA CYS A 526 20.91 -4.84 -24.70
C CYS A 526 21.55 -5.63 -23.55
N GLY A 527 21.40 -6.97 -23.51
CA GLY A 527 22.04 -7.81 -22.49
C GLY A 527 21.58 -7.59 -21.05
N ASN A 528 20.39 -7.01 -20.84
CA ASN A 528 19.94 -6.57 -19.50
C ASN A 528 19.24 -7.67 -18.67
N ILE A 529 19.16 -8.91 -19.17
CA ILE A 529 18.51 -10.03 -18.45
C ILE A 529 19.56 -10.94 -17.81
N GLY A 530 19.39 -11.22 -16.51
CA GLY A 530 20.32 -12.04 -15.72
C GLY A 530 21.43 -11.26 -15.03
N ILE A 531 21.29 -9.94 -14.92
CA ILE A 531 22.23 -9.04 -14.25
C ILE A 531 21.54 -8.25 -13.12
N GLU A 532 22.28 -7.90 -12.08
CA GLU A 532 21.81 -7.02 -11.00
C GLU A 532 21.65 -5.58 -11.49
N GLY A 533 20.55 -4.90 -11.13
CA GLY A 533 20.25 -3.54 -11.57
C GLY A 533 19.72 -3.44 -13.01
N GLY A 534 19.49 -4.57 -13.68
CA GLY A 534 18.83 -4.63 -14.99
C GLY A 534 17.40 -5.17 -14.92
N GLY A 535 16.97 -5.79 -16.02
CA GLY A 535 15.82 -6.68 -16.03
C GLY A 535 14.48 -6.06 -16.42
N ILE A 536 13.47 -6.91 -16.40
CA ILE A 536 12.07 -6.59 -16.71
C ILE A 536 11.25 -6.73 -15.43
N ASN A 537 10.72 -5.60 -14.98
CA ASN A 537 10.13 -5.48 -13.65
C ASN A 537 8.64 -5.04 -13.75
N PRO A 538 7.71 -5.97 -14.05
CA PRO A 538 6.29 -5.71 -13.99
C PRO A 538 5.88 -5.40 -12.55
N LEU A 539 5.38 -4.19 -12.32
CA LEU A 539 4.94 -3.72 -11.01
C LEU A 539 3.55 -4.25 -10.67
N ARG A 540 3.51 -5.43 -10.06
CA ARG A 540 2.27 -6.13 -9.71
C ARG A 540 1.39 -5.29 -8.77
N GLY A 541 0.10 -5.22 -9.08
CA GLY A 541 -0.87 -4.36 -8.39
C GLY A 541 -1.19 -4.79 -6.96
N GLN A 542 -1.94 -5.88 -6.77
CA GLN A 542 -2.39 -6.33 -5.45
C GLN A 542 -1.30 -7.09 -4.68
N SER A 543 -1.39 -7.08 -3.35
CA SER A 543 -0.36 -7.57 -2.42
C SER A 543 0.12 -8.99 -2.62
N ASN A 544 -0.76 -9.91 -3.06
CA ASN A 544 -0.45 -11.32 -3.22
C ASN A 544 -0.76 -11.86 -4.62
N VAL A 545 -0.82 -11.00 -5.65
CA VAL A 545 -1.19 -11.46 -7.00
C VAL A 545 -0.16 -12.44 -7.57
N GLN A 546 1.12 -12.27 -7.21
CA GLN A 546 2.16 -13.24 -7.54
C GLN A 546 1.86 -14.58 -6.84
N GLY A 547 1.55 -14.56 -5.55
CA GLY A 547 1.26 -15.77 -4.79
C GLY A 547 0.00 -16.50 -5.23
N ALA A 548 -1.09 -15.78 -5.55
CA ALA A 548 -2.30 -16.38 -6.12
C ALA A 548 -2.01 -17.11 -7.45
N CYS A 549 -1.22 -16.48 -8.34
CA CYS A 549 -0.74 -17.12 -9.57
C CYS A 549 0.13 -18.36 -9.26
N ASP A 550 1.08 -18.23 -8.32
CA ASP A 550 1.99 -19.31 -7.92
C ASP A 550 1.24 -20.51 -7.35
N MET A 551 0.14 -20.27 -6.63
CA MET A 551 -0.69 -21.33 -6.03
C MET A 551 -1.67 -21.95 -7.02
N GLY A 552 -1.66 -21.53 -8.29
CA GLY A 552 -2.48 -22.11 -9.35
C GLY A 552 -3.93 -21.60 -9.35
N ALA A 553 -4.20 -20.41 -8.82
CA ALA A 553 -5.49 -19.72 -9.00
C ALA A 553 -5.64 -19.18 -10.44
N LEU A 554 -5.37 -20.02 -11.43
CA LEU A 554 -5.34 -19.75 -12.86
C LEU A 554 -5.99 -20.94 -13.58
N PRO A 555 -6.73 -20.72 -14.67
CA PRO A 555 -7.51 -21.80 -15.28
C PRO A 555 -6.67 -22.86 -16.00
N ASN A 556 -5.41 -22.54 -16.31
CA ASN A 556 -4.51 -23.37 -17.11
C ASN A 556 -3.32 -23.95 -16.33
N ASN A 557 -3.18 -23.64 -15.03
CA ASN A 557 -2.04 -24.07 -14.22
C ASN A 557 -2.47 -24.65 -12.86
N PHE A 558 -1.88 -25.78 -12.49
CA PHE A 558 -1.70 -26.20 -11.10
C PHE A 558 -0.65 -25.33 -10.39
N PRO A 559 -0.50 -25.43 -9.05
CA PRO A 559 0.54 -24.72 -8.31
C PRO A 559 1.93 -24.87 -8.93
N GLY A 560 2.71 -23.78 -8.96
CA GLY A 560 4.04 -23.71 -9.54
C GLY A 560 4.05 -23.61 -11.07
N TYR A 561 3.02 -23.01 -11.68
CA TYR A 561 2.88 -22.84 -13.14
C TYR A 561 2.92 -24.17 -13.93
N GLN A 562 2.41 -25.24 -13.33
CA GLN A 562 2.42 -26.56 -13.96
C GLN A 562 1.15 -26.76 -14.77
N LYS A 563 1.28 -26.88 -16.09
CA LYS A 563 0.15 -26.91 -17.01
C LYS A 563 -0.82 -28.05 -16.71
N VAL A 564 -2.12 -27.74 -16.64
CA VAL A 564 -3.19 -28.73 -16.32
C VAL A 564 -3.30 -29.84 -17.36
N TYR A 565 -2.96 -29.54 -18.61
CA TYR A 565 -2.99 -30.47 -19.74
C TYR A 565 -1.73 -31.34 -19.85
N ASN A 566 -0.71 -31.15 -18.98
CA ASN A 566 0.46 -32.02 -18.97
C ASN A 566 0.14 -33.35 -18.25
N PRO A 567 0.19 -34.51 -18.93
CA PRO A 567 -0.22 -35.78 -18.34
C PRO A 567 0.56 -36.20 -17.09
N LEU A 568 1.87 -35.90 -17.03
CA LEU A 568 2.72 -36.25 -15.88
C LEU A 568 2.39 -35.38 -14.66
N VAL A 569 2.12 -34.09 -14.89
CA VAL A 569 1.69 -33.16 -13.85
C VAL A 569 0.32 -33.57 -13.33
N HIS A 570 -0.62 -33.85 -14.23
CA HIS A 570 -1.97 -34.26 -13.90
C HIS A 570 -1.97 -35.53 -13.05
N GLN A 571 -1.24 -36.57 -13.47
CA GLN A 571 -1.09 -37.81 -12.71
C GLN A 571 -0.55 -37.56 -11.30
N LYS A 572 0.46 -36.68 -11.17
CA LYS A 572 1.03 -36.32 -9.86
C LYS A 572 -0.03 -35.74 -8.92
N PHE A 573 -0.83 -34.77 -9.38
CA PHE A 573 -1.86 -34.15 -8.56
C PHE A 573 -3.05 -35.09 -8.30
N ALA A 574 -3.42 -35.93 -9.26
CA ALA A 574 -4.47 -36.93 -9.09
C ALA A 574 -4.12 -37.94 -7.98
N ILE A 575 -2.85 -38.36 -7.88
CA ILE A 575 -2.35 -39.21 -6.80
C ILE A 575 -2.32 -38.44 -5.47
N GLU A 576 -1.67 -37.27 -5.45
CA GLU A 576 -1.46 -36.50 -4.22
C GLU A 576 -2.77 -36.01 -3.59
N TRP A 577 -3.79 -35.73 -4.41
CA TRP A 577 -5.08 -35.28 -3.94
C TRP A 577 -6.12 -36.39 -3.81
N ASP A 578 -5.75 -37.65 -4.06
CA ASP A 578 -6.68 -38.79 -4.07
C ASP A 578 -7.93 -38.46 -4.91
N ALA A 579 -7.68 -38.07 -6.17
CA ALA A 579 -8.67 -37.52 -7.09
C ALA A 579 -8.40 -38.02 -8.51
N PRO A 580 -8.81 -39.26 -8.87
CA PRO A 580 -8.48 -39.86 -10.17
C PRO A 580 -9.13 -39.15 -11.36
N ASN A 581 -10.23 -38.41 -11.12
CA ASN A 581 -11.04 -37.77 -12.15
C ASN A 581 -10.85 -36.24 -12.20
N LEU A 582 -9.63 -35.74 -11.94
CA LEU A 582 -9.33 -34.32 -12.09
C LEU A 582 -9.51 -33.85 -13.55
N PRO A 583 -9.99 -32.62 -13.79
CA PRO A 583 -10.13 -32.07 -15.13
C PRO A 583 -8.77 -31.89 -15.83
N THR A 584 -8.68 -32.29 -17.09
CA THR A 584 -7.46 -32.21 -17.94
C THR A 584 -7.42 -30.97 -18.81
N GLU A 585 -8.58 -30.41 -19.15
CA GLU A 585 -8.70 -29.27 -20.05
C GLU A 585 -8.52 -27.95 -19.32
N THR A 586 -8.09 -26.92 -20.05
CA THR A 586 -8.02 -25.55 -19.52
C THR A 586 -9.42 -25.05 -19.17
N GLY A 587 -9.56 -24.42 -18.00
CA GLY A 587 -10.82 -23.78 -17.60
C GLY A 587 -11.07 -22.44 -18.29
N LEU A 588 -12.24 -21.89 -18.05
CA LEU A 588 -12.59 -20.53 -18.46
C LEU A 588 -11.85 -19.50 -17.61
N THR A 589 -11.43 -18.40 -18.22
CA THR A 589 -10.91 -17.22 -17.54
C THR A 589 -12.02 -16.43 -16.85
N LEU A 590 -11.67 -15.54 -15.91
CA LEU A 590 -12.61 -14.72 -15.15
C LEU A 590 -13.64 -14.00 -16.06
N THR A 591 -13.17 -13.39 -17.15
CA THR A 591 -14.05 -12.69 -18.11
C THR A 591 -14.92 -13.64 -18.92
N GLU A 592 -14.40 -14.83 -19.27
CA GLU A 592 -15.18 -15.86 -19.97
C GLU A 592 -16.22 -16.52 -19.05
N ILE A 593 -15.96 -16.58 -17.74
CA ILE A 593 -16.91 -17.10 -16.73
C ILE A 593 -18.15 -16.21 -16.66
N ILE A 594 -17.99 -14.88 -16.69
CA ILE A 594 -19.13 -13.94 -16.69
C ILE A 594 -19.96 -14.07 -17.99
N ASP A 595 -19.30 -14.17 -19.14
CA ASP A 595 -19.97 -14.41 -20.44
C ASP A 595 -20.72 -15.77 -20.45
N ALA A 596 -20.08 -16.82 -19.92
CA ALA A 596 -20.70 -18.14 -19.76
C ALA A 596 -21.86 -18.14 -18.77
N ALA A 597 -21.83 -17.27 -17.74
CA ALA A 597 -22.95 -17.09 -16.81
C ALA A 597 -24.16 -16.44 -17.50
N CYS A 598 -23.94 -15.41 -18.34
CA CYS A 598 -25.00 -14.81 -19.16
C CYS A 598 -25.67 -15.85 -20.07
N LYS A 599 -24.89 -16.80 -20.60
CA LYS A 599 -25.36 -17.91 -21.44
C LYS A 599 -25.93 -19.10 -20.64
N ARG A 600 -25.90 -19.05 -19.30
CA ARG A 600 -26.28 -20.13 -18.37
C ARG A 600 -25.52 -21.45 -18.60
N GLU A 601 -24.29 -21.33 -19.11
CA GLU A 601 -23.31 -22.41 -19.19
C GLU A 601 -22.62 -22.58 -17.84
N VAL A 602 -22.22 -21.47 -17.21
CA VAL A 602 -21.91 -21.41 -15.78
C VAL A 602 -23.19 -21.06 -15.01
N ARG A 603 -23.46 -21.80 -13.95
CA ARG A 603 -24.69 -21.72 -13.14
C ARG A 603 -24.42 -21.49 -11.66
N GLY A 604 -23.26 -21.91 -11.17
CA GLY A 604 -22.84 -21.65 -9.80
C GLY A 604 -21.48 -20.97 -9.75
N LEU A 605 -21.36 -19.92 -8.93
CA LEU A 605 -20.11 -19.18 -8.77
C LEU A 605 -19.78 -18.99 -7.29
N TYR A 606 -18.52 -19.24 -6.92
CA TYR A 606 -17.96 -18.86 -5.62
C TYR A 606 -16.96 -17.72 -5.83
N VAL A 607 -17.28 -16.53 -5.34
CA VAL A 607 -16.35 -15.38 -5.31
C VAL A 607 -15.72 -15.24 -3.92
N MET A 608 -14.40 -15.40 -3.81
CA MET A 608 -13.63 -15.20 -2.57
C MET A 608 -12.80 -13.93 -2.68
N GLY A 609 -13.14 -12.88 -1.91
CA GLY A 609 -12.31 -11.68 -1.74
C GLY A 609 -12.10 -10.82 -2.99
N GLU A 610 -13.07 -10.82 -3.89
CA GLU A 610 -13.11 -10.05 -5.15
C GLU A 610 -14.45 -9.31 -5.29
N ASN A 611 -14.46 -8.19 -6.02
CA ASN A 611 -15.65 -7.37 -6.22
C ASN A 611 -15.86 -7.05 -7.72
N PRO A 612 -16.16 -8.06 -8.56
CA PRO A 612 -16.29 -7.89 -10.00
C PRO A 612 -17.29 -6.81 -10.42
N VAL A 613 -18.36 -6.57 -9.65
CA VAL A 613 -19.32 -5.49 -9.95
C VAL A 613 -18.63 -4.12 -10.00
N LEU A 614 -17.60 -3.89 -9.18
CA LEU A 614 -16.86 -2.62 -9.17
C LEU A 614 -15.57 -2.68 -9.99
N SER A 615 -14.89 -3.82 -10.03
CA SER A 615 -13.54 -3.94 -10.60
C SER A 615 -13.48 -4.34 -12.07
N ASP A 616 -14.51 -4.99 -12.59
CA ASP A 616 -14.50 -5.54 -13.94
C ASP A 616 -15.04 -4.52 -14.96
N PRO A 617 -14.60 -4.58 -16.23
CA PRO A 617 -15.13 -3.72 -17.28
C PRO A 617 -16.57 -4.11 -17.62
N ASP A 618 -17.34 -3.16 -18.13
CA ASP A 618 -18.75 -3.35 -18.51
C ASP A 618 -19.61 -3.90 -17.36
N GLN A 619 -19.82 -3.05 -16.34
CA GLN A 619 -20.59 -3.39 -15.15
C GLN A 619 -21.98 -3.95 -15.47
N ALA A 620 -22.63 -3.49 -16.55
CA ALA A 620 -23.95 -3.99 -16.95
C ALA A 620 -23.89 -5.48 -17.34
N HIS A 621 -22.86 -5.87 -18.10
CA HIS A 621 -22.62 -7.27 -18.45
C HIS A 621 -22.32 -8.14 -17.23
N VAL A 622 -21.53 -7.63 -16.27
CA VAL A 622 -21.25 -8.33 -15.01
C VAL A 622 -22.53 -8.57 -14.23
N LEU A 623 -23.36 -7.54 -14.08
CA LEU A 623 -24.64 -7.64 -13.38
C LEU A 623 -25.58 -8.66 -14.04
N GLU A 624 -25.70 -8.63 -15.38
CA GLU A 624 -26.47 -9.61 -16.13
C GLU A 624 -25.97 -11.04 -15.85
N GLY A 625 -24.64 -11.25 -15.87
CA GLY A 625 -24.03 -12.54 -15.58
C GLY A 625 -24.32 -13.02 -14.15
N LEU A 626 -24.18 -12.15 -13.15
CA LEU A 626 -24.44 -12.51 -11.76
C LEU A 626 -25.92 -12.81 -11.50
N GLU A 627 -26.85 -12.06 -12.11
CA GLU A 627 -28.30 -12.29 -12.01
C GLU A 627 -28.76 -13.56 -12.74
N ALA A 628 -28.01 -14.01 -13.76
CA ALA A 628 -28.32 -15.21 -14.53
C ALA A 628 -27.91 -16.52 -13.85
N LEU A 629 -27.06 -16.47 -12.81
CA LEU A 629 -26.62 -17.64 -12.05
C LEU A 629 -27.79 -18.30 -11.30
N ASP A 630 -27.75 -19.62 -11.17
CA ASP A 630 -28.69 -20.38 -10.34
C ASP A 630 -28.29 -20.31 -8.85
N PHE A 631 -27.01 -20.06 -8.54
CA PHE A 631 -26.50 -19.93 -7.17
C PHE A 631 -25.16 -19.15 -7.08
N LEU A 632 -25.11 -18.10 -6.25
CA LEU A 632 -23.91 -17.28 -6.02
C LEU A 632 -23.49 -17.27 -4.55
N VAL A 633 -22.22 -17.58 -4.30
CA VAL A 633 -21.59 -17.49 -2.98
C VAL A 633 -20.52 -16.40 -3.00
N VAL A 634 -20.54 -15.51 -2.01
CA VAL A 634 -19.52 -14.46 -1.86
C VAL A 634 -18.89 -14.56 -0.47
N GLN A 635 -17.58 -14.74 -0.40
CA GLN A 635 -16.81 -14.67 0.85
C GLN A 635 -16.01 -13.38 0.88
N ASP A 636 -16.32 -12.48 1.80
CA ASP A 636 -15.69 -11.16 1.92
C ASP A 636 -15.67 -10.68 3.38
N ILE A 637 -14.96 -9.58 3.65
CA ILE A 637 -14.89 -8.93 4.97
C ILE A 637 -15.94 -7.81 5.12
N PHE A 638 -16.50 -7.32 4.01
CA PHE A 638 -17.56 -6.31 3.96
C PHE A 638 -18.69 -6.75 3.03
N LEU A 639 -19.89 -6.17 3.20
CA LEU A 639 -20.99 -6.36 2.27
C LEU A 639 -20.78 -5.52 0.99
N THR A 640 -19.92 -6.00 0.11
CA THR A 640 -19.56 -5.36 -1.17
C THR A 640 -20.71 -5.35 -2.18
N GLU A 641 -20.56 -4.58 -3.25
CA GLU A 641 -21.51 -4.53 -4.37
C GLU A 641 -21.77 -5.92 -4.95
N THR A 642 -20.74 -6.76 -5.15
CA THR A 642 -20.94 -8.16 -5.55
C THR A 642 -21.65 -8.99 -4.47
N ALA A 643 -21.32 -8.81 -3.19
CA ALA A 643 -21.95 -9.56 -2.10
C ALA A 643 -23.45 -9.28 -1.98
N GLN A 644 -23.91 -8.09 -2.37
CA GLN A 644 -25.33 -7.74 -2.39
C GLN A 644 -26.17 -8.56 -3.37
N TYR A 645 -25.56 -9.22 -4.37
CA TYR A 645 -26.22 -10.12 -5.31
C TYR A 645 -26.17 -11.59 -4.87
N ALA A 646 -25.38 -11.93 -3.86
CA ALA A 646 -25.16 -13.32 -3.46
C ALA A 646 -26.41 -13.98 -2.86
N ASP A 647 -26.51 -15.30 -3.01
CA ASP A 647 -27.45 -16.13 -2.26
C ASP A 647 -26.91 -16.45 -0.86
N VAL A 648 -25.59 -16.57 -0.75
CA VAL A 648 -24.89 -16.79 0.53
C VAL A 648 -23.68 -15.86 0.62
N VAL A 649 -23.58 -15.12 1.73
CA VAL A 649 -22.41 -14.32 2.07
C VAL A 649 -21.69 -14.94 3.26
N LEU A 650 -20.39 -15.18 3.15
CA LEU A 650 -19.56 -15.75 4.21
C LEU A 650 -18.57 -14.70 4.74
N PRO A 651 -18.60 -14.35 6.03
CA PRO A 651 -17.62 -13.44 6.61
C PRO A 651 -16.23 -14.07 6.60
N SER A 652 -15.21 -13.25 6.35
CA SER A 652 -13.81 -13.70 6.33
C SER A 652 -12.93 -12.92 7.33
N CYS A 653 -11.74 -13.47 7.59
CA CYS A 653 -10.71 -12.79 8.37
C CYS A 653 -9.98 -11.74 7.53
N SER A 654 -9.71 -10.59 8.13
CA SER A 654 -8.76 -9.61 7.59
C SER A 654 -7.32 -10.11 7.77
N PHE A 655 -6.36 -9.43 7.13
CA PHE A 655 -4.95 -9.82 7.20
C PHE A 655 -4.33 -9.76 8.60
N ALA A 656 -4.92 -9.00 9.52
CA ALA A 656 -4.44 -8.89 10.90
C ALA A 656 -4.91 -10.06 11.80
N GLU A 657 -5.94 -10.80 11.36
CA GLU A 657 -6.60 -11.85 12.14
C GLU A 657 -6.16 -13.27 11.73
N LYS A 658 -5.36 -13.38 10.66
CA LYS A 658 -4.89 -14.65 10.14
C LYS A 658 -3.38 -14.67 9.89
N ALA A 659 -2.84 -15.88 9.90
CA ALA A 659 -1.45 -16.13 9.56
C ALA A 659 -1.32 -16.90 8.24
N GLY A 660 -0.18 -16.78 7.58
CA GLY A 660 0.13 -17.46 6.33
C GLY A 660 1.27 -16.79 5.60
N HIS A 661 1.28 -16.90 4.27
CA HIS A 661 2.31 -16.27 3.45
C HIS A 661 1.72 -15.50 2.27
N PHE A 662 2.34 -14.37 1.95
CA PHE A 662 2.12 -13.67 0.69
C PHE A 662 3.43 -13.70 -0.12
N THR A 663 3.30 -13.72 -1.44
CA THR A 663 4.39 -13.51 -2.38
C THR A 663 4.22 -12.15 -3.05
N ASN A 664 5.19 -11.26 -2.87
CA ASN A 664 5.16 -9.92 -3.43
C ASN A 664 5.62 -9.88 -4.92
N THR A 665 5.70 -8.67 -5.49
CA THR A 665 6.03 -8.44 -6.91
C THR A 665 7.42 -8.97 -7.32
N GLU A 666 8.40 -8.96 -6.41
CA GLU A 666 9.76 -9.49 -6.64
C GLU A 666 9.88 -11.00 -6.34
N ARG A 667 8.74 -11.68 -6.15
CA ARG A 667 8.64 -13.10 -5.78
C ARG A 667 9.13 -13.43 -4.37
N ARG A 668 9.31 -12.45 -3.49
CA ARG A 668 9.67 -12.71 -2.09
C ARG A 668 8.46 -13.26 -1.36
N VAL A 669 8.60 -14.47 -0.83
CA VAL A 669 7.63 -15.06 0.09
C VAL A 669 7.85 -14.45 1.48
N GLN A 670 6.82 -13.82 2.02
CA GLN A 670 6.83 -13.12 3.29
C GLN A 670 5.74 -13.66 4.20
N ARG A 671 6.08 -13.84 5.48
CA ARG A 671 5.16 -14.34 6.48
C ARG A 671 4.20 -13.24 6.93
N LEU A 672 2.92 -13.53 6.84
CA LEU A 672 1.83 -12.78 7.46
C LEU A 672 1.63 -13.34 8.87
N ASN A 673 1.74 -12.47 9.88
CA ASN A 673 1.43 -12.82 11.26
C ASN A 673 0.14 -12.13 11.70
N CYS A 674 -0.66 -12.82 12.51
CA CYS A 674 -1.78 -12.24 13.23
C CYS A 674 -1.34 -11.76 14.62
N GLY A 675 -2.08 -10.79 15.15
CA GLY A 675 -1.72 -10.02 16.32
C GLY A 675 -2.75 -10.10 17.43
#